data_AF-A0A1B4PY69-F1
#
_entry.id   AF-A0A1B4PY69-F1
#
_cell.length_a   1.000
_cell.length_b   1.000
_cell.length_c   1.000
_cell.angle_alpha   90.00
_cell.angle_beta   90.00
_cell.angle_gamma   90.00
#
_symmetry.space_group_name_H-M   'P 1'
#
loop_
_entity.id
_entity.type
_entity.pdbx_description
1 polymer ?
#
loop_
_entity_poly.entity_id
_entity_poly.type
_entity_poly.pdbx_seq_one_letter_code
_entity_poly.pdbx_strand_id
1 'polypeptide(L)'
;MSESLSLDILFIAGNRMAEFDGVRNQLLTGRQSAHLNIIVRQSPRRRDDDKTPTAPELSVVSWEAREAFNEPYRVKLLVTTPKAVSRKQILGQLARFTIQPEDGRGMREFNGSVSTFNAVSESRDLCTYEVVVRQHIAVLDGALNCATYQGLSSPEIIQEIIGRHDLKFFMQVETNLRRTHVRHAFRFQYNLSDLEFCQLQMEQDGLYWYTRPGEHGDELVIADDIDGYMRPPIMVRDRPASGLLTFEEEIHSFKVHTRSVPRSYMVGDFNPDAAWERIRAEESVGYTDDDTTMQGTPVVWGTHHLDQDGAQREALLRHEAALARQVEYRIKSTILGAFPGRTLETDKPHEDAPHGMVITRVIHRGGRSESYSNSIRAIPADRVWRKPIDESRWPKIFGALGATVCSPDKYRYSFLTEKGEYVVRLHCDFGNWPKGGESIPLKLARPFAGSNNTGMHMPALDGDQAMIGFWEANPNKPVILAFVPNSTRPDLINSSRRRMSRNEIRTQSGNKFWMEDWEGQEGIELSTEHSGRSQLNLGFIPDRDLKERGVGAELRTGGYLVNRGGAGVMVTAYSQGGGSGKVLAMDETDAQFKDHQTFVKSLADSAGASKASPADTQAQQGINAGLKDLKKPGVLVTGPGPVGVASGDGVHLAADGTIIGSAKKGVHFSTLKRFTVAAGQMLSLFSQKGMSLITSAGDLVAQAQRGRMQLASQGDMTMETVDGVLHVKSSKEIVLNVGGSYLRMTPGGIEFGSRGGAVFKTSGLKKVGPAQMDLGGAAFAPVFVPYTTGCEVWRTNPDFVQPPARALDAPQWESLGNTGAVAPAPDAGANAPSPFGDFFSRQSSSALPPGASAFSPFDGKPSNVDAGIPKGKVTLNSPGDQQQTYVAPDPIKLVNAVPCDWKMSDLKADVTQHVESISYWGVLNNRTPWMNDDKTVQYRGGGSRDSNYEFAYSEQDKEITCTVRAMMIPMDLFPVDLKGVRDTSVSADEATIPYEYSAHSMMTPGMVKQGVKMDYRDAVGPKFDVKALIGRIEAVLNQGGYKLILDGCSKGAACGCRVKVKFKVDLRVSVKGAPIAGFNPHVSLKLFPQVLRADTGSWGEKYKYKQNRKILDYPDANVEAHECGHYFNFPDEYYDQGGWLHESYIKNEKIDFSLVDAKAGAMVWQGHSQTDATYVGANVMGDGANAALQGGRVTAAIKPYYLEYVRRQFSLATNKLWRVGYDS
;
A
#
# COMPACT_ATOMS: atom_id res chain seq x y z
N MET A 1 -15.21 -66.14 -27.22
CA MET A 1 -15.09 -67.60 -26.98
C MET A 1 -16.36 -68.05 -26.30
N SER A 2 -16.74 -69.31 -26.48
CA SER A 2 -17.91 -69.92 -25.85
C SER A 2 -17.65 -70.26 -24.38
N GLU A 3 -18.65 -70.10 -23.53
CA GLU A 3 -19.12 -71.22 -22.71
C GLU A 3 -20.57 -71.00 -22.26
N SER A 4 -21.29 -72.11 -22.15
CA SER A 4 -22.70 -72.19 -21.76
C SER A 4 -22.79 -72.80 -20.37
N LEU A 5 -23.81 -72.44 -19.58
CA LEU A 5 -24.33 -73.34 -18.54
C LEU A 5 -25.83 -73.10 -18.32
N SER A 6 -26.52 -74.17 -17.90
CA SER A 6 -27.97 -74.30 -17.89
C SER A 6 -28.64 -73.71 -16.64
N LEU A 7 -29.93 -73.40 -16.78
CA LEU A 7 -30.83 -73.05 -15.68
C LEU A 7 -32.01 -74.03 -15.69
N ASP A 8 -31.94 -75.03 -14.82
CA ASP A 8 -32.96 -76.09 -14.74
C ASP A 8 -34.27 -75.56 -14.10
N ILE A 9 -35.37 -75.71 -14.82
CA ILE A 9 -36.71 -75.35 -14.35
C ILE A 9 -37.30 -76.54 -13.60
N LEU A 10 -37.14 -76.57 -12.28
CA LEU A 10 -37.73 -77.60 -11.44
C LEU A 10 -39.21 -77.30 -11.15
N PHE A 11 -40.12 -78.03 -11.80
CA PHE A 11 -41.54 -78.03 -11.44
C PHE A 11 -41.72 -78.62 -10.03
N ILE A 12 -42.42 -77.89 -9.15
CA ILE A 12 -42.97 -78.44 -7.90
C ILE A 12 -44.47 -78.16 -7.87
N ALA A 13 -45.26 -79.16 -8.24
CA ALA A 13 -46.70 -79.21 -7.97
C ALA A 13 -46.94 -79.88 -6.61
N GLY A 14 -47.83 -79.33 -5.78
CA GLY A 14 -48.08 -79.86 -4.43
C GLY A 14 -49.21 -79.18 -3.67
N ASN A 15 -50.43 -79.68 -3.87
CA ASN A 15 -51.60 -79.57 -2.99
C ASN A 15 -51.89 -78.24 -2.28
N ARG A 16 -52.86 -77.48 -2.81
CA ARG A 16 -53.90 -76.86 -1.95
C ARG A 16 -55.21 -77.64 -2.14
N MET A 17 -55.91 -77.93 -1.05
CA MET A 17 -57.23 -78.59 -1.12
C MET A 17 -58.26 -77.64 -1.71
N ALA A 18 -59.27 -78.18 -2.39
CA ALA A 18 -60.43 -77.41 -2.82
C ALA A 18 -61.42 -77.23 -1.65
N GLU A 19 -61.93 -76.02 -1.48
CA GLU A 19 -63.35 -75.86 -1.16
C GLU A 19 -64.09 -75.72 -2.50
N PHE A 20 -65.19 -76.47 -2.65
CA PHE A 20 -65.88 -76.64 -3.91
C PHE A 20 -67.37 -76.46 -3.67
N ASP A 21 -67.92 -75.34 -4.12
CA ASP A 21 -69.30 -75.29 -4.59
C ASP A 21 -69.43 -74.23 -5.68
N GLY A 22 -70.30 -74.44 -6.67
CA GLY A 22 -70.22 -73.67 -7.90
C GLY A 22 -71.48 -73.62 -8.76
N VAL A 23 -71.71 -72.46 -9.38
CA VAL A 23 -72.70 -72.24 -10.45
C VAL A 23 -72.03 -71.43 -11.58
N ARG A 24 -72.52 -71.62 -12.80
CA ARG A 24 -71.91 -71.15 -14.06
C ARG A 24 -72.03 -69.63 -14.29
N ASN A 25 -71.04 -69.09 -15.00
CA ASN A 25 -71.07 -67.93 -15.90
C ASN A 25 -72.14 -66.84 -15.63
N GLN A 26 -71.76 -65.82 -14.85
CA GLN A 26 -72.13 -64.42 -15.11
C GLN A 26 -71.07 -63.49 -14.52
N LEU A 27 -70.91 -62.30 -15.10
CA LEU A 27 -69.85 -61.36 -14.74
C LEU A 27 -70.11 -60.73 -13.36
N LEU A 28 -69.41 -61.21 -12.34
CA LEU A 28 -69.42 -60.66 -10.98
C LEU A 28 -68.25 -59.70 -10.79
N THR A 29 -68.49 -58.42 -11.07
CA THR A 29 -67.47 -57.37 -10.94
C THR A 29 -67.82 -56.41 -9.80
N GLY A 30 -66.99 -56.42 -8.75
CA GLY A 30 -67.24 -55.66 -7.52
C GLY A 30 -66.64 -56.31 -6.27
N ARG A 31 -66.40 -57.62 -6.31
CA ARG A 31 -65.45 -58.31 -5.43
C ARG A 31 -64.07 -58.37 -6.10
N GLN A 32 -63.03 -58.28 -5.28
CA GLN A 32 -61.63 -58.39 -5.66
C GLN A 32 -60.90 -59.06 -4.50
N SER A 33 -60.02 -60.02 -4.79
CA SER A 33 -59.21 -60.66 -3.75
C SER A 33 -57.90 -59.90 -3.56
N ALA A 34 -57.56 -59.63 -2.29
CA ALA A 34 -56.43 -58.78 -1.91
C ALA A 34 -55.40 -59.59 -1.13
N HIS A 35 -54.18 -59.70 -1.65
CA HIS A 35 -53.15 -60.62 -1.15
C HIS A 35 -51.89 -59.88 -0.75
N LEU A 36 -51.25 -60.31 0.33
CA LEU A 36 -49.97 -59.78 0.80
C LEU A 36 -48.95 -60.91 0.89
N ASN A 37 -47.91 -60.85 0.05
CA ASN A 37 -46.79 -61.77 0.07
C ASN A 37 -45.55 -61.09 0.66
N ILE A 38 -44.86 -61.76 1.60
CA ILE A 38 -43.66 -61.26 2.27
C ILE A 38 -42.44 -62.01 1.74
N ILE A 39 -41.52 -61.30 1.10
CA ILE A 39 -40.32 -61.86 0.48
C ILE A 39 -39.16 -61.67 1.45
N VAL A 40 -38.80 -62.75 2.15
CA VAL A 40 -37.81 -62.75 3.24
C VAL A 40 -36.38 -62.65 2.68
N ARG A 41 -35.70 -61.55 2.98
CA ARG A 41 -34.28 -61.35 2.67
C ARG A 41 -33.40 -62.23 3.58
N GLN A 42 -32.57 -63.09 2.98
CA GLN A 42 -31.55 -63.84 3.70
C GLN A 42 -30.46 -62.91 4.25
N SER A 43 -29.88 -63.24 5.41
CA SER A 43 -28.76 -62.46 5.98
C SER A 43 -27.41 -63.03 5.52
N PRO A 44 -26.40 -62.19 5.16
CA PRO A 44 -25.10 -62.68 4.69
C PRO A 44 -24.32 -63.55 5.69
N ARG A 45 -24.66 -63.49 6.99
CA ARG A 45 -23.98 -64.24 8.07
C ARG A 45 -24.57 -65.63 8.33
N ARG A 46 -25.45 -66.14 7.47
CA ARG A 46 -26.23 -67.36 7.75
C ARG A 46 -26.40 -68.26 6.52
N ARG A 47 -25.30 -68.60 5.85
CA ARG A 47 -25.28 -69.50 4.69
C ARG A 47 -25.25 -70.99 5.03
N ASP A 48 -24.97 -71.36 6.28
CA ASP A 48 -24.71 -72.75 6.69
C ASP A 48 -25.92 -73.46 7.33
N ASP A 49 -27.06 -72.77 7.48
CA ASP A 49 -28.34 -73.36 7.91
C ASP A 49 -29.20 -73.70 6.67
N ASP A 50 -29.31 -74.99 6.32
CA ASP A 50 -30.03 -75.50 5.14
C ASP A 50 -31.58 -75.48 5.28
N LYS A 51 -32.11 -74.36 5.77
CA LYS A 51 -33.56 -74.11 5.91
C LYS A 51 -33.88 -72.66 5.57
N THR A 52 -34.38 -72.44 4.35
CA THR A 52 -34.95 -71.16 3.92
C THR A 52 -36.06 -70.73 4.89
N PRO A 53 -35.96 -69.55 5.53
CA PRO A 53 -36.95 -69.11 6.50
C PRO A 53 -38.29 -68.81 5.79
N THR A 54 -39.28 -69.67 6.00
CA THR A 54 -40.62 -69.53 5.42
C THR A 54 -41.28 -68.23 5.88
N ALA A 55 -41.86 -67.48 4.94
CA ALA A 55 -42.67 -66.31 5.27
C ALA A 55 -43.93 -66.73 6.05
N PRO A 56 -44.38 -65.95 7.05
CA PRO A 56 -45.65 -66.20 7.73
C PRO A 56 -46.82 -65.87 6.80
N GLU A 57 -47.84 -66.73 6.77
CA GLU A 57 -49.05 -66.47 5.98
C GLU A 57 -49.91 -65.39 6.67
N LEU A 58 -50.17 -64.31 5.94
CA LEU A 58 -50.91 -63.13 6.38
C LEU A 58 -52.14 -62.94 5.48
N SER A 59 -53.34 -63.08 6.03
CA SER A 59 -54.58 -62.85 5.28
C SER A 59 -55.07 -61.41 5.47
N VAL A 60 -55.29 -60.67 4.39
CA VAL A 60 -55.75 -59.27 4.43
C VAL A 60 -57.21 -59.20 4.90
N VAL A 61 -57.52 -58.27 5.80
CA VAL A 61 -58.87 -57.96 6.29
C VAL A 61 -59.42 -56.73 5.56
N SER A 62 -58.67 -55.64 5.58
CA SER A 62 -59.00 -54.37 4.90
C SER A 62 -57.71 -53.61 4.58
N TRP A 63 -57.78 -52.71 3.61
CA TRP A 63 -56.61 -52.03 3.08
C TRP A 63 -56.92 -50.66 2.47
N GLU A 64 -55.92 -49.77 2.47
CA GLU A 64 -55.94 -48.49 1.77
C GLU A 64 -54.58 -48.27 1.09
N ALA A 65 -54.57 -48.16 -0.24
CA ALA A 65 -53.37 -47.78 -1.00
C ALA A 65 -53.47 -46.32 -1.45
N ARG A 66 -52.42 -45.53 -1.23
CA ARG A 66 -52.33 -44.11 -1.63
C ARG A 66 -51.20 -43.91 -2.62
N GLU A 67 -51.52 -43.34 -3.78
CA GLU A 67 -50.57 -42.96 -4.84
C GLU A 67 -50.76 -41.47 -5.17
N ALA A 68 -49.69 -40.70 -5.41
CA ALA A 68 -49.78 -39.33 -5.91
C ALA A 68 -48.53 -38.93 -6.70
N PHE A 69 -48.64 -37.89 -7.54
CA PHE A 69 -47.45 -37.24 -8.11
C PHE A 69 -46.49 -36.81 -6.99
N ASN A 70 -45.21 -37.09 -7.19
CA ASN A 70 -44.07 -36.81 -6.31
C ASN A 70 -44.12 -37.44 -4.90
N GLU A 71 -45.09 -38.31 -4.58
CA GLU A 71 -45.16 -39.06 -3.31
C GLU A 71 -44.93 -40.57 -3.53
N PRO A 72 -44.00 -41.24 -2.82
CA PRO A 72 -43.90 -42.69 -2.86
C PRO A 72 -45.17 -43.34 -2.30
N TYR A 73 -45.71 -44.31 -3.02
CA TYR A 73 -46.98 -44.89 -2.61
C TYR A 73 -46.88 -45.65 -1.28
N ARG A 74 -48.01 -45.65 -0.58
CA ARG A 74 -48.16 -46.27 0.75
C ARG A 74 -49.40 -47.12 0.78
N VAL A 75 -49.23 -48.41 1.04
CA VAL A 75 -50.32 -49.36 1.30
C VAL A 75 -50.41 -49.60 2.81
N LYS A 76 -51.50 -49.16 3.42
CA LYS A 76 -51.87 -49.51 4.79
C LYS A 76 -52.78 -50.74 4.76
N LEU A 77 -52.43 -51.77 5.52
CA LEU A 77 -53.12 -53.06 5.55
C LEU A 77 -53.46 -53.43 6.98
N LEU A 78 -54.68 -53.91 7.21
CA LEU A 78 -55.03 -54.69 8.39
C LEU A 78 -55.00 -56.17 7.99
N VAL A 79 -54.21 -56.99 8.68
CA VAL A 79 -54.03 -58.42 8.36
C VAL A 79 -54.24 -59.29 9.59
N THR A 80 -54.64 -60.53 9.37
CA THR A 80 -54.84 -61.54 10.42
C THR A 80 -54.08 -62.82 10.13
N THR A 81 -53.61 -63.49 11.19
CA THR A 81 -52.90 -64.77 11.10
C THR A 81 -53.15 -65.63 12.35
N PRO A 82 -53.14 -66.98 12.27
CA PRO A 82 -53.54 -67.85 13.38
C PRO A 82 -52.53 -67.97 14.54
N LYS A 83 -51.34 -67.36 14.43
CA LYS A 83 -50.27 -67.42 15.44
C LYS A 83 -49.53 -66.08 15.51
N ALA A 84 -49.03 -65.72 16.69
CA ALA A 84 -48.26 -64.49 16.87
C ALA A 84 -46.98 -64.49 16.00
N VAL A 85 -46.78 -63.41 15.24
CA VAL A 85 -45.64 -63.23 14.32
C VAL A 85 -44.63 -62.25 14.91
N SER A 86 -43.34 -62.60 14.89
CA SER A 86 -42.31 -61.72 15.42
C SER A 86 -42.06 -60.53 14.48
N ARG A 87 -42.00 -59.31 15.02
CA ARG A 87 -41.63 -58.11 14.24
C ARG A 87 -40.31 -58.26 13.46
N LYS A 88 -39.39 -59.12 13.93
CA LYS A 88 -38.12 -59.43 13.27
C LYS A 88 -38.27 -60.21 11.95
N GLN A 89 -39.42 -60.85 11.72
CA GLN A 89 -39.73 -61.63 10.51
C GLN A 89 -40.44 -60.80 9.44
N ILE A 90 -40.91 -59.59 9.77
CA ILE A 90 -41.76 -58.76 8.91
C ILE A 90 -41.13 -57.38 8.62
N LEU A 91 -40.70 -56.66 9.66
CA LEU A 91 -40.26 -55.28 9.51
C LEU A 91 -38.96 -55.20 8.69
N GLY A 92 -38.93 -54.34 7.67
CA GLY A 92 -37.80 -54.20 6.74
C GLY A 92 -37.68 -55.30 5.68
N GLN A 93 -38.58 -56.30 5.68
CA GLN A 93 -38.66 -57.28 4.58
C GLN A 93 -39.30 -56.67 3.34
N LEU A 94 -39.06 -57.29 2.19
CA LEU A 94 -39.77 -56.95 0.96
C LEU A 94 -41.20 -57.48 1.02
N ALA A 95 -42.12 -56.75 0.40
CA ALA A 95 -43.52 -57.09 0.36
C ALA A 95 -44.11 -56.77 -1.02
N ARG A 96 -44.93 -57.68 -1.52
CA ARG A 96 -45.79 -57.47 -2.67
C ARG A 96 -47.24 -57.55 -2.22
N PHE A 97 -47.98 -56.47 -2.43
CA PHE A 97 -49.43 -56.44 -2.27
C PHE A 97 -50.09 -56.49 -3.65
N THR A 98 -51.06 -57.37 -3.84
CA THR A 98 -51.79 -57.48 -5.12
C THR A 98 -53.29 -57.42 -4.92
N ILE A 99 -53.97 -56.83 -5.91
CA ILE A 99 -55.42 -56.75 -6.02
C ILE A 99 -55.81 -57.51 -7.30
N GLN A 100 -56.51 -58.63 -7.14
CA GLN A 100 -56.94 -59.50 -8.25
C GLN A 100 -58.46 -59.39 -8.46
N PRO A 101 -58.91 -58.86 -9.62
CA PRO A 101 -60.30 -58.96 -10.07
C PRO A 101 -60.80 -60.40 -10.19
N GLU A 102 -62.07 -60.65 -9.84
CA GLU A 102 -62.75 -61.94 -10.10
C GLU A 102 -63.08 -62.16 -11.59
N ASP A 103 -63.04 -61.11 -12.41
CA ASP A 103 -63.33 -61.13 -13.86
C ASP A 103 -62.15 -61.57 -14.76
N GLY A 104 -61.00 -61.91 -14.16
CA GLY A 104 -59.81 -62.35 -14.89
C GLY A 104 -58.99 -61.23 -15.54
N ARG A 105 -59.33 -59.94 -15.33
CA ARG A 105 -58.43 -58.84 -15.71
C ARG A 105 -57.12 -58.87 -14.91
N GLY A 106 -56.09 -58.25 -15.49
CA GLY A 106 -54.76 -58.19 -14.90
C GLY A 106 -54.76 -57.57 -13.50
N MET A 107 -54.05 -58.20 -12.57
CA MET A 107 -53.91 -57.73 -11.19
C MET A 107 -53.21 -56.36 -11.11
N ARG A 108 -53.60 -55.54 -10.12
CA ARG A 108 -52.85 -54.35 -9.72
C ARG A 108 -51.84 -54.77 -8.65
N GLU A 109 -50.55 -54.65 -8.92
CA GLU A 109 -49.48 -54.89 -7.95
C GLU A 109 -48.99 -53.59 -7.28
N PHE A 110 -48.45 -53.74 -6.07
CA PHE A 110 -47.70 -52.74 -5.31
C PHE A 110 -46.49 -53.43 -4.68
N ASN A 111 -45.28 -53.08 -5.11
CA ASN A 111 -44.00 -53.68 -4.71
C ASN A 111 -43.20 -52.73 -3.80
N GLY A 112 -42.72 -53.23 -2.65
CA GLY A 112 -42.02 -52.37 -1.70
C GLY A 112 -41.44 -53.09 -0.50
N SER A 113 -41.34 -52.37 0.62
CA SER A 113 -40.86 -52.90 1.90
C SER A 113 -41.78 -52.56 3.05
N VAL A 114 -41.79 -53.40 4.09
CA VAL A 114 -42.62 -53.18 5.28
C VAL A 114 -41.96 -52.16 6.20
N SER A 115 -42.50 -50.93 6.21
CA SER A 115 -42.02 -49.81 7.02
C SER A 115 -42.62 -49.77 8.42
N THR A 116 -43.75 -50.45 8.66
CA THR A 116 -44.44 -50.47 9.96
C THR A 116 -45.13 -51.80 10.17
N PHE A 117 -45.06 -52.32 11.41
CA PHE A 117 -45.71 -53.55 11.82
C PHE A 117 -46.16 -53.42 13.29
N ASN A 118 -47.44 -53.12 13.49
CA ASN A 118 -48.03 -52.90 14.81
C ASN A 118 -48.96 -54.08 15.16
N ALA A 119 -48.88 -54.60 16.39
CA ALA A 119 -49.90 -55.51 16.91
C ALA A 119 -51.15 -54.68 17.28
N VAL A 120 -52.33 -55.13 16.83
CA VAL A 120 -53.62 -54.43 17.06
C VAL A 120 -54.47 -55.20 18.07
N SER A 121 -54.54 -56.53 17.94
CA SER A 121 -55.21 -57.41 18.90
C SER A 121 -54.62 -58.81 18.85
N GLU A 122 -54.52 -59.47 20.00
CA GLU A 122 -54.11 -60.87 20.12
C GLU A 122 -55.19 -61.66 20.86
N SER A 123 -55.54 -62.83 20.34
CA SER A 123 -56.52 -63.74 20.90
C SER A 123 -56.05 -65.19 20.67
N ARG A 124 -56.69 -66.16 21.33
CA ARG A 124 -56.33 -67.57 21.23
C ARG A 124 -56.31 -68.10 19.79
N ASP A 125 -57.25 -67.63 18.98
CA ASP A 125 -57.55 -68.20 17.67
C ASP A 125 -57.10 -67.28 16.51
N LEU A 126 -56.80 -66.01 16.80
CA LEU A 126 -56.42 -65.01 15.79
C LEU A 126 -55.56 -63.88 16.36
N CYS A 127 -54.49 -63.53 15.64
CA CYS A 127 -53.68 -62.33 15.85
C CYS A 127 -53.94 -61.33 14.72
N THR A 128 -54.15 -60.06 15.05
CA THR A 128 -54.41 -58.96 14.10
C THR A 128 -53.27 -57.94 14.13
N TYR A 129 -52.76 -57.59 12.95
CA TYR A 129 -51.65 -56.65 12.79
C TYR A 129 -51.98 -55.55 11.78
N GLU A 130 -51.47 -54.35 12.02
CA GLU A 130 -51.40 -53.27 11.05
C GLU A 130 -50.02 -53.31 10.37
N VAL A 131 -50.03 -53.52 9.05
CA VAL A 131 -48.85 -53.55 8.18
C VAL A 131 -48.86 -52.29 7.32
N VAL A 132 -47.71 -51.64 7.16
CA VAL A 132 -47.55 -50.55 6.18
C VAL A 132 -46.44 -50.94 5.21
N VAL A 133 -46.82 -51.18 3.95
CA VAL A 133 -45.88 -51.31 2.84
C VAL A 133 -45.67 -49.92 2.24
N ARG A 134 -44.41 -49.55 1.99
CA ARG A 134 -44.05 -48.37 1.20
C ARG A 134 -43.23 -48.80 0.00
N GLN A 135 -43.43 -48.10 -1.12
CA GLN A 135 -42.69 -48.30 -2.36
C GLN A 135 -41.16 -48.29 -2.14
N HIS A 136 -40.41 -49.00 -2.98
CA HIS A 136 -38.94 -49.07 -2.91
C HIS A 136 -38.25 -47.69 -2.77
N ILE A 137 -38.64 -46.70 -3.58
CA ILE A 137 -38.08 -45.33 -3.53
C ILE A 137 -38.33 -44.59 -2.21
N ALA A 138 -39.22 -45.08 -1.34
CA ALA A 138 -39.37 -44.56 0.02
C ALA A 138 -38.15 -44.82 0.92
N VAL A 139 -37.14 -45.59 0.48
CA VAL A 139 -35.84 -45.68 1.17
C VAL A 139 -35.12 -44.32 1.27
N LEU A 140 -35.41 -43.42 0.33
CA LEU A 140 -34.87 -42.05 0.31
C LEU A 140 -35.47 -41.16 1.42
N ASP A 141 -36.57 -41.57 2.06
CA ASP A 141 -37.22 -40.93 3.23
C ASP A 141 -36.48 -41.28 4.54
N GLY A 142 -35.14 -41.26 4.47
CA GLY A 142 -34.23 -41.79 5.47
C GLY A 142 -33.73 -40.76 6.47
N ALA A 143 -32.46 -40.91 6.88
CA ALA A 143 -31.79 -39.89 7.70
C ALA A 143 -31.57 -38.59 6.89
N LEU A 144 -31.56 -37.46 7.58
CA LEU A 144 -31.18 -36.17 6.99
C LEU A 144 -29.70 -36.20 6.57
N ASN A 145 -29.40 -35.59 5.43
CA ASN A 145 -28.10 -35.64 4.78
C ASN A 145 -27.57 -34.23 4.48
N CYS A 146 -26.24 -34.12 4.36
CA CYS A 146 -25.52 -32.90 3.98
C CYS A 146 -24.53 -33.26 2.87
N ALA A 147 -24.84 -32.88 1.62
CA ALA A 147 -24.11 -33.31 0.43
C ALA A 147 -24.08 -32.20 -0.63
N THR A 148 -22.92 -32.02 -1.27
CA THR A 148 -22.74 -31.06 -2.36
C THR A 148 -22.84 -31.75 -3.72
N TYR A 149 -23.43 -31.08 -4.70
CA TYR A 149 -23.55 -31.53 -6.09
C TYR A 149 -23.03 -30.42 -7.00
N GLN A 150 -22.16 -30.76 -7.96
CA GLN A 150 -21.39 -29.79 -8.74
C GLN A 150 -21.49 -30.08 -10.24
N GLY A 151 -21.86 -29.07 -11.04
CA GLY A 151 -21.93 -29.19 -12.50
C GLY A 151 -23.03 -30.12 -13.05
N LEU A 152 -24.09 -30.38 -12.28
CA LEU A 152 -25.19 -31.28 -12.62
C LEU A 152 -26.53 -30.54 -12.72
N SER A 153 -27.39 -30.94 -13.65
CA SER A 153 -28.79 -30.50 -13.69
C SER A 153 -29.65 -31.25 -12.66
N SER A 154 -30.80 -30.70 -12.30
CA SER A 154 -31.70 -31.31 -11.32
C SER A 154 -32.15 -32.75 -11.69
N PRO A 155 -32.45 -33.10 -12.96
CA PRO A 155 -32.66 -34.49 -13.36
C PRO A 155 -31.45 -35.40 -13.11
N GLU A 156 -30.23 -34.94 -13.39
CA GLU A 156 -29.00 -35.71 -13.16
C GLU A 156 -28.75 -35.97 -11.66
N ILE A 157 -28.98 -34.95 -10.81
CA ILE A 157 -28.90 -35.07 -9.34
C ILE A 157 -29.88 -36.14 -8.83
N ILE A 158 -31.13 -36.13 -9.32
CA ILE A 158 -32.15 -37.12 -8.97
C ILE A 158 -31.72 -38.54 -9.41
N GLN A 159 -31.17 -38.69 -10.61
CA GLN A 159 -30.65 -39.98 -11.09
C GLN A 159 -29.45 -40.49 -10.29
N GLU A 160 -28.55 -39.60 -9.85
CA GLU A 160 -27.40 -39.96 -9.02
C GLU A 160 -27.86 -40.47 -7.64
N ILE A 161 -28.80 -39.76 -7.00
CA ILE A 161 -29.41 -40.17 -5.73
C ILE A 161 -30.10 -41.53 -5.86
N ILE A 162 -30.90 -41.75 -6.91
CA ILE A 162 -31.54 -43.05 -7.17
C ILE A 162 -30.49 -44.16 -7.40
N GLY A 163 -29.38 -43.85 -8.07
CA GLY A 163 -28.25 -44.76 -8.24
C GLY A 163 -27.54 -45.12 -6.93
N ARG A 164 -27.35 -44.14 -6.04
CA ARG A 164 -26.65 -44.27 -4.75
C ARG A 164 -27.32 -45.26 -3.77
N HIS A 165 -28.62 -45.52 -3.95
CA HIS A 165 -29.42 -46.44 -3.12
C HIS A 165 -29.78 -47.77 -3.82
N ASP A 166 -29.06 -48.14 -4.90
CA ASP A 166 -29.27 -49.35 -5.70
C ASP A 166 -30.71 -49.53 -6.24
N LEU A 167 -31.52 -48.47 -6.29
CA LEU A 167 -32.95 -48.55 -6.62
C LEU A 167 -33.21 -49.07 -8.04
N LYS A 168 -32.25 -48.90 -8.95
CA LYS A 168 -32.27 -49.44 -10.33
C LYS A 168 -32.35 -50.97 -10.39
N PHE A 169 -32.13 -51.70 -9.29
CA PHE A 169 -32.39 -53.13 -9.18
C PHE A 169 -33.87 -53.46 -8.92
N PHE A 170 -34.64 -52.55 -8.31
CA PHE A 170 -36.04 -52.77 -7.92
C PHE A 170 -37.06 -52.03 -8.80
N MET A 171 -36.62 -50.97 -9.51
CA MET A 171 -37.49 -50.19 -10.38
C MET A 171 -36.74 -49.66 -11.61
N GLN A 172 -37.42 -49.62 -12.74
CA GLN A 172 -36.93 -48.97 -13.95
C GLN A 172 -37.12 -47.45 -13.83
N VAL A 173 -36.35 -46.66 -14.58
CA VAL A 173 -36.43 -45.18 -14.58
C VAL A 173 -36.49 -44.67 -16.00
N GLU A 174 -37.62 -44.06 -16.36
CA GLU A 174 -37.87 -43.38 -17.63
C GLU A 174 -37.76 -41.86 -17.41
N THR A 175 -37.16 -41.13 -18.34
CA THR A 175 -37.04 -39.67 -18.28
C THR A 175 -37.55 -38.99 -19.55
N ASN A 176 -38.79 -38.49 -19.48
CA ASN A 176 -39.48 -37.85 -20.59
C ASN A 176 -39.44 -36.33 -20.42
N LEU A 177 -38.27 -35.77 -20.76
CA LEU A 177 -37.94 -34.34 -20.62
C LEU A 177 -37.99 -33.65 -21.98
N ARG A 178 -38.84 -32.63 -22.12
CA ARG A 178 -39.00 -31.84 -23.35
C ARG A 178 -38.07 -30.63 -23.38
N ARG A 179 -37.75 -30.06 -22.21
CA ARG A 179 -36.96 -28.82 -22.08
C ARG A 179 -35.51 -29.13 -21.68
N THR A 180 -34.59 -28.26 -22.08
CA THR A 180 -33.19 -28.33 -21.65
C THR A 180 -33.08 -27.80 -20.21
N HIS A 181 -32.64 -28.65 -19.29
CA HIS A 181 -32.43 -28.29 -17.89
C HIS A 181 -31.02 -27.73 -17.67
N VAL A 182 -30.91 -26.67 -16.85
CA VAL A 182 -29.61 -26.01 -16.59
C VAL A 182 -28.75 -26.90 -15.70
N ARG A 183 -27.47 -27.08 -16.06
CA ARG A 183 -26.51 -27.75 -15.19
C ARG A 183 -26.01 -26.76 -14.14
N HIS A 184 -26.43 -26.96 -12.90
CA HIS A 184 -26.18 -26.07 -11.79
C HIS A 184 -24.70 -26.15 -11.38
N ALA A 185 -24.01 -25.00 -11.29
CA ALA A 185 -22.60 -24.97 -10.87
C ALA A 185 -22.42 -25.60 -9.48
N PHE A 186 -23.33 -25.29 -8.55
CA PHE A 186 -23.36 -25.82 -7.20
C PHE A 186 -24.81 -25.96 -6.72
N ARG A 187 -25.17 -27.12 -6.16
CA ARG A 187 -26.38 -27.34 -5.37
C ARG A 187 -25.98 -27.97 -4.03
N PHE A 188 -26.61 -27.53 -2.95
CA PHE A 188 -26.30 -28.05 -1.61
C PHE A 188 -27.55 -28.64 -0.94
N GLN A 189 -27.52 -29.95 -0.73
CA GLN A 189 -28.43 -30.64 0.18
C GLN A 189 -27.98 -30.34 1.61
N TYR A 190 -28.83 -29.70 2.40
CA TYR A 190 -28.52 -29.33 3.78
C TYR A 190 -29.67 -29.73 4.71
N ASN A 191 -29.42 -30.68 5.60
CA ASN A 191 -30.38 -31.19 6.59
C ASN A 191 -31.74 -31.61 5.98
N LEU A 192 -31.72 -32.20 4.79
CA LEU A 192 -32.89 -32.80 4.13
C LEU A 192 -32.63 -34.29 3.90
N SER A 193 -33.68 -35.12 3.97
CA SER A 193 -33.61 -36.48 3.44
C SER A 193 -33.39 -36.45 1.91
N ASP A 194 -32.87 -37.54 1.35
CA ASP A 194 -32.65 -37.66 -0.09
C ASP A 194 -33.99 -37.57 -0.87
N LEU A 195 -35.11 -38.00 -0.28
CA LEU A 195 -36.45 -37.84 -0.88
C LEU A 195 -36.89 -36.38 -0.91
N GLU A 196 -36.75 -35.65 0.20
CA GLU A 196 -37.11 -34.23 0.27
C GLU A 196 -36.23 -33.38 -0.66
N PHE A 197 -34.95 -33.72 -0.79
CA PHE A 197 -34.06 -33.03 -1.72
C PHE A 197 -34.42 -33.31 -3.18
N CYS A 198 -34.70 -34.57 -3.57
CA CYS A 198 -35.27 -34.87 -4.89
C CYS A 198 -36.58 -34.10 -5.12
N GLN A 199 -37.49 -34.09 -4.15
CA GLN A 199 -38.73 -33.32 -4.21
C GLN A 199 -38.51 -31.79 -4.32
N LEU A 200 -37.42 -31.25 -3.78
CA LEU A 200 -37.04 -29.83 -3.90
C LEU A 200 -36.47 -29.53 -5.30
N GLN A 201 -35.59 -30.38 -5.81
CA GLN A 201 -35.07 -30.30 -7.19
C GLN A 201 -36.22 -30.33 -8.20
N MET A 202 -37.22 -31.19 -7.98
CA MET A 202 -38.45 -31.26 -8.77
C MET A 202 -39.34 -30.02 -8.65
N GLU A 203 -39.37 -29.37 -7.48
CA GLU A 203 -40.15 -28.15 -7.28
C GLU A 203 -39.52 -26.93 -7.96
N GLN A 204 -38.19 -26.88 -8.02
CA GLN A 204 -37.44 -25.73 -8.58
C GLN A 204 -37.25 -25.83 -10.10
N ASP A 205 -36.80 -26.96 -10.63
CA ASP A 205 -36.67 -27.14 -12.10
C ASP A 205 -38.01 -27.61 -12.74
N GLY A 206 -39.09 -27.68 -11.94
CA GLY A 206 -40.46 -27.92 -12.41
C GLY A 206 -40.81 -29.36 -12.80
N LEU A 207 -39.98 -30.32 -12.43
CA LEU A 207 -40.14 -31.74 -12.74
C LEU A 207 -41.28 -32.38 -11.93
N TYR A 208 -41.79 -33.50 -12.43
CA TYR A 208 -42.68 -34.38 -11.68
C TYR A 208 -42.34 -35.85 -11.89
N TRP A 209 -42.80 -36.71 -10.98
CA TRP A 209 -42.72 -38.15 -11.15
C TRP A 209 -43.97 -38.88 -10.67
N TYR A 210 -44.19 -40.03 -11.28
CA TYR A 210 -45.18 -41.02 -10.88
C TYR A 210 -44.62 -42.43 -11.11
N THR A 211 -45.42 -43.45 -10.78
CA THR A 211 -45.07 -44.83 -11.07
C THR A 211 -46.18 -45.50 -11.87
N ARG A 212 -45.79 -46.26 -12.88
CA ARG A 212 -46.66 -47.22 -13.58
C ARG A 212 -46.16 -48.66 -13.34
N PRO A 213 -47.03 -49.68 -13.42
CA PRO A 213 -46.60 -51.07 -13.39
C PRO A 213 -45.81 -51.40 -14.67
N GLY A 214 -44.63 -52.00 -14.53
CA GLY A 214 -43.81 -52.54 -15.63
C GLY A 214 -43.70 -54.06 -15.56
N GLU A 215 -43.11 -54.68 -16.59
CA GLU A 215 -43.03 -56.14 -16.72
C GLU A 215 -42.10 -56.80 -15.68
N HIS A 216 -41.12 -56.07 -15.15
CA HIS A 216 -40.10 -56.59 -14.23
C HIS A 216 -40.07 -55.88 -12.87
N GLY A 217 -41.05 -55.01 -12.59
CA GLY A 217 -41.13 -54.22 -11.37
C GLY A 217 -41.88 -52.91 -11.57
N ASP A 218 -41.72 -51.99 -10.62
CA ASP A 218 -42.21 -50.62 -10.74
C ASP A 218 -41.43 -49.86 -11.83
N GLU A 219 -42.09 -48.98 -12.57
CA GLU A 219 -41.43 -48.07 -13.51
C GLU A 219 -41.65 -46.61 -13.08
N LEU A 220 -40.55 -45.94 -12.75
CA LEU A 220 -40.49 -44.56 -12.30
C LEU A 220 -40.42 -43.62 -13.51
N VAL A 221 -41.51 -42.95 -13.84
CA VAL A 221 -41.55 -41.95 -14.92
C VAL A 221 -41.25 -40.59 -14.32
N ILE A 222 -40.14 -39.96 -14.74
CA ILE A 222 -39.80 -38.56 -14.43
C ILE A 222 -40.04 -37.74 -15.69
N ALA A 223 -40.80 -36.64 -15.60
CA ALA A 223 -41.16 -35.82 -16.74
C ALA A 223 -41.29 -34.33 -16.40
N ASP A 224 -41.37 -33.49 -17.42
CA ASP A 224 -41.45 -32.03 -17.26
C ASP A 224 -42.43 -31.30 -18.22
N ASP A 225 -43.28 -32.03 -18.92
CA ASP A 225 -44.38 -31.49 -19.73
C ASP A 225 -45.57 -32.48 -19.80
N ILE A 226 -46.67 -32.10 -20.45
CA ILE A 226 -47.86 -32.94 -20.71
C ILE A 226 -47.54 -34.21 -21.51
N ASP A 227 -46.44 -34.22 -22.26
CA ASP A 227 -45.94 -35.40 -23.00
C ASP A 227 -45.55 -36.57 -22.07
N GLY A 228 -45.29 -36.28 -20.78
CA GLY A 228 -45.08 -37.30 -19.75
C GLY A 228 -46.36 -37.98 -19.25
N TYR A 229 -47.54 -37.53 -19.66
CA TYR A 229 -48.82 -38.13 -19.28
C TYR A 229 -49.12 -39.39 -20.09
N MET A 230 -49.48 -40.48 -19.40
CA MET A 230 -49.84 -41.73 -20.07
C MET A 230 -51.18 -41.56 -20.82
N ARG A 231 -51.12 -41.72 -22.15
CA ARG A 231 -52.23 -41.79 -23.10
C ARG A 231 -52.23 -43.18 -23.79
N PRO A 232 -53.34 -43.66 -24.39
CA PRO A 232 -54.67 -43.05 -24.43
C PRO A 232 -55.36 -43.00 -23.06
N PRO A 233 -56.37 -42.12 -22.89
CA PRO A 233 -57.12 -41.99 -21.64
C PRO A 233 -57.95 -43.24 -21.34
N ILE A 234 -58.25 -43.45 -20.06
CA ILE A 234 -59.30 -44.39 -19.64
C ILE A 234 -60.66 -43.74 -19.93
N MET A 235 -61.46 -44.34 -20.81
CA MET A 235 -62.85 -43.95 -21.02
C MET A 235 -63.74 -44.52 -19.91
N VAL A 236 -64.49 -43.68 -19.20
CA VAL A 236 -65.32 -44.08 -18.05
C VAL A 236 -66.71 -43.45 -18.10
N ARG A 237 -67.73 -44.19 -17.64
CA ARG A 237 -69.13 -43.72 -17.55
C ARG A 237 -69.36 -42.93 -16.25
N ASP A 238 -69.95 -41.73 -16.33
CA ASP A 238 -70.35 -40.96 -15.16
C ASP A 238 -71.82 -41.25 -14.78
N ARG A 239 -72.00 -42.01 -13.69
CA ARG A 239 -73.27 -42.60 -13.24
C ARG A 239 -73.45 -42.35 -11.73
N PRO A 240 -74.08 -41.23 -11.34
CA PRO A 240 -74.31 -40.95 -9.92
C PRO A 240 -75.20 -42.04 -9.29
N ALA A 241 -74.78 -42.56 -8.14
CA ALA A 241 -75.37 -43.76 -7.53
C ALA A 241 -76.86 -43.62 -7.20
N SER A 242 -77.72 -44.16 -8.07
CA SER A 242 -79.18 -44.02 -8.07
C SER A 242 -79.92 -45.18 -7.40
N GLY A 243 -79.30 -45.81 -6.39
CA GLY A 243 -79.89 -46.90 -5.59
C GLY A 243 -79.76 -48.30 -6.20
N LEU A 244 -79.51 -48.40 -7.51
CA LEU A 244 -79.06 -49.63 -8.17
C LEU A 244 -77.57 -49.48 -8.51
N LEU A 245 -76.73 -50.34 -7.96
CA LEU A 245 -75.30 -50.39 -8.29
C LEU A 245 -75.10 -51.26 -9.52
N THR A 246 -74.63 -50.67 -10.61
CA THR A 246 -74.10 -51.38 -11.78
C THR A 246 -72.75 -52.01 -11.44
N PHE A 247 -72.48 -53.20 -11.98
CA PHE A 247 -71.23 -53.94 -11.72
C PHE A 247 -70.04 -53.47 -12.59
N GLU A 248 -70.21 -52.47 -13.46
CA GLU A 248 -69.14 -51.94 -14.33
C GLU A 248 -68.16 -51.01 -13.57
N GLU A 249 -67.02 -50.68 -14.19
CA GLU A 249 -66.17 -49.59 -13.71
C GLU A 249 -66.77 -48.23 -14.09
N GLU A 250 -67.29 -47.50 -13.11
CA GLU A 250 -68.02 -46.24 -13.32
C GLU A 250 -67.65 -45.18 -12.25
N ILE A 251 -67.97 -43.92 -12.54
CA ILE A 251 -67.84 -42.81 -11.60
C ILE A 251 -69.18 -42.59 -10.89
N HIS A 252 -69.21 -42.81 -9.58
CA HIS A 252 -70.41 -42.66 -8.75
C HIS A 252 -70.57 -41.24 -8.16
N SER A 253 -69.52 -40.40 -8.23
CA SER A 253 -69.52 -39.03 -7.70
C SER A 253 -68.41 -38.21 -8.35
N PHE A 254 -68.77 -37.17 -9.09
CA PHE A 254 -67.87 -36.19 -9.70
C PHE A 254 -68.06 -34.80 -9.07
N LYS A 255 -66.96 -34.09 -8.74
CA LYS A 255 -67.01 -32.74 -8.15
C LYS A 255 -65.84 -31.86 -8.63
N VAL A 256 -66.15 -30.77 -9.33
CA VAL A 256 -65.16 -29.72 -9.66
C VAL A 256 -64.91 -28.82 -8.43
N HIS A 257 -63.67 -28.39 -8.23
CA HIS A 257 -63.27 -27.38 -7.25
C HIS A 257 -62.39 -26.35 -7.96
N THR A 258 -62.82 -25.08 -7.99
CA THR A 258 -62.09 -24.00 -8.66
C THR A 258 -61.53 -22.97 -7.67
N ARG A 259 -60.55 -22.18 -8.11
CA ARG A 259 -60.01 -21.01 -7.39
C ARG A 259 -59.45 -19.98 -8.38
N SER A 260 -59.42 -18.71 -7.99
CA SER A 260 -58.59 -17.71 -8.68
C SER A 260 -57.09 -17.96 -8.40
N VAL A 261 -56.25 -17.58 -9.36
CA VAL A 261 -54.78 -17.70 -9.35
C VAL A 261 -54.15 -16.41 -9.89
N PRO A 262 -52.84 -16.16 -9.68
CA PRO A 262 -52.13 -15.05 -10.34
C PRO A 262 -52.26 -15.08 -11.87
N ARG A 263 -52.27 -13.90 -12.51
CA ARG A 263 -52.29 -13.76 -13.99
C ARG A 263 -50.88 -13.90 -14.60
N SER A 264 -49.87 -13.50 -13.86
CA SER A 264 -48.46 -13.57 -14.24
C SER A 264 -47.60 -13.65 -12.98
N TYR A 265 -46.33 -13.99 -13.13
CA TYR A 265 -45.34 -13.86 -12.06
C TYR A 265 -44.20 -12.98 -12.54
N MET A 266 -43.78 -12.01 -11.71
CA MET A 266 -42.57 -11.24 -11.94
C MET A 266 -41.46 -11.77 -11.03
N VAL A 267 -40.27 -12.04 -11.58
CA VAL A 267 -39.12 -12.58 -10.84
C VAL A 267 -37.88 -11.74 -11.09
N GLY A 268 -36.96 -11.67 -10.12
CA GLY A 268 -35.67 -11.00 -10.28
C GLY A 268 -34.60 -11.49 -9.31
N ASP A 269 -33.34 -11.33 -9.70
CA ASP A 269 -32.16 -11.65 -8.88
C ASP A 269 -30.97 -10.73 -9.27
N PHE A 270 -29.86 -10.86 -8.56
CA PHE A 270 -28.59 -10.21 -8.86
C PHE A 270 -27.51 -11.27 -9.07
N ASN A 271 -27.04 -11.41 -10.31
CA ASN A 271 -25.91 -12.28 -10.65
C ASN A 271 -24.58 -11.52 -10.44
N PRO A 272 -23.71 -11.92 -9.47
CA PRO A 272 -22.46 -11.22 -9.20
C PRO A 272 -21.38 -11.34 -10.29
N ASP A 273 -21.55 -12.21 -11.27
CA ASP A 273 -20.69 -12.31 -12.47
C ASP A 273 -21.23 -11.49 -13.66
N ALA A 274 -22.49 -11.00 -13.58
CA ALA A 274 -23.13 -10.15 -14.59
C ALA A 274 -23.66 -8.84 -13.95
N ALA A 275 -22.91 -8.28 -13.00
CA ALA A 275 -23.34 -7.26 -12.04
C ALA A 275 -23.71 -5.86 -12.60
N TRP A 276 -23.86 -5.69 -13.91
CA TRP A 276 -24.18 -4.42 -14.57
C TRP A 276 -25.69 -4.15 -14.67
N GLU A 277 -26.54 -5.19 -14.60
CA GLU A 277 -28.01 -5.06 -14.55
C GLU A 277 -28.61 -6.07 -13.53
N ARG A 278 -29.85 -5.82 -13.10
CA ARG A 278 -30.64 -6.79 -12.33
C ARG A 278 -31.51 -7.58 -13.29
N ILE A 279 -31.18 -8.85 -13.45
CA ILE A 279 -31.91 -9.76 -14.34
C ILE A 279 -33.32 -9.96 -13.77
N ARG A 280 -34.33 -9.82 -14.64
CA ARG A 280 -35.75 -9.93 -14.24
C ARG A 280 -36.65 -10.23 -15.44
N ALA A 281 -37.73 -10.95 -15.20
CA ALA A 281 -38.77 -11.23 -16.19
C ALA A 281 -40.16 -11.15 -15.56
N GLU A 282 -41.18 -10.96 -16.39
CA GLU A 282 -42.57 -11.25 -16.05
C GLU A 282 -43.15 -12.15 -17.14
N GLU A 283 -43.73 -13.28 -16.77
CA GLU A 283 -44.29 -14.26 -17.72
C GLU A 283 -45.63 -14.82 -17.27
N SER A 284 -46.37 -15.37 -18.23
CA SER A 284 -47.62 -16.09 -18.07
C SER A 284 -47.75 -17.20 -19.13
N VAL A 285 -48.82 -17.99 -19.10
CA VAL A 285 -49.07 -19.05 -20.09
C VAL A 285 -49.92 -18.48 -21.21
N GLY A 286 -49.33 -18.24 -22.39
CA GLY A 286 -49.93 -17.45 -23.49
C GLY A 286 -51.21 -17.98 -24.16
N TYR A 287 -51.87 -19.01 -23.62
CA TYR A 287 -53.24 -19.39 -23.99
C TYR A 287 -54.30 -18.91 -22.97
N THR A 288 -53.89 -18.20 -21.91
CA THR A 288 -54.80 -17.76 -20.82
C THR A 288 -55.04 -16.25 -20.75
N ASP A 289 -54.68 -15.49 -21.78
CA ASP A 289 -54.77 -14.02 -21.76
C ASP A 289 -56.20 -13.46 -21.64
N ASP A 290 -57.18 -14.22 -22.14
CA ASP A 290 -58.62 -13.91 -22.07
C ASP A 290 -59.29 -14.45 -20.78
N ASP A 291 -58.58 -15.20 -19.92
CA ASP A 291 -59.15 -15.79 -18.70
C ASP A 291 -59.29 -14.74 -17.58
N THR A 292 -60.51 -14.20 -17.47
CA THR A 292 -60.88 -13.20 -16.45
C THR A 292 -60.88 -13.72 -14.99
N THR A 293 -60.66 -15.02 -14.75
CA THR A 293 -60.62 -15.58 -13.39
C THR A 293 -59.25 -15.43 -12.72
N MET A 294 -58.21 -15.02 -13.45
CA MET A 294 -56.86 -14.78 -12.92
C MET A 294 -56.64 -13.32 -12.49
N GLN A 295 -55.92 -13.10 -11.38
CA GLN A 295 -55.79 -11.77 -10.78
C GLN A 295 -54.39 -11.50 -10.20
N GLY A 296 -53.80 -10.38 -10.63
CA GLY A 296 -52.58 -9.81 -10.07
C GLY A 296 -51.27 -10.53 -10.46
N THR A 297 -50.16 -9.88 -10.10
CA THR A 297 -48.79 -10.25 -10.47
C THR A 297 -47.90 -10.25 -9.21
N PRO A 298 -47.67 -11.41 -8.57
CA PRO A 298 -46.72 -11.52 -7.48
C PRO A 298 -45.29 -11.24 -7.95
N VAL A 299 -44.57 -10.42 -7.19
CA VAL A 299 -43.14 -10.15 -7.40
C VAL A 299 -42.33 -11.04 -6.47
N VAL A 300 -41.36 -11.77 -7.02
CA VAL A 300 -40.45 -12.67 -6.29
C VAL A 300 -39.01 -12.24 -6.50
N TRP A 301 -38.20 -12.31 -5.44
CA TRP A 301 -36.78 -11.94 -5.48
C TRP A 301 -35.90 -13.11 -5.01
N GLY A 302 -34.71 -13.26 -5.60
CA GLY A 302 -33.69 -14.23 -5.17
C GLY A 302 -33.85 -15.63 -5.80
N THR A 303 -34.53 -15.74 -6.95
CA THR A 303 -34.92 -17.01 -7.57
C THR A 303 -33.78 -17.80 -8.25
N HIS A 304 -32.55 -17.31 -8.18
CA HIS A 304 -31.30 -18.00 -8.55
C HIS A 304 -31.18 -18.38 -10.05
N HIS A 305 -31.81 -17.62 -10.93
CA HIS A 305 -31.51 -17.65 -12.36
C HIS A 305 -30.18 -16.93 -12.67
N LEU A 306 -29.47 -17.38 -13.70
CA LEU A 306 -28.16 -16.85 -14.09
C LEU A 306 -28.26 -15.82 -15.23
N ASP A 307 -29.33 -15.91 -16.02
CA ASP A 307 -29.55 -15.26 -17.31
C ASP A 307 -31.03 -14.89 -17.50
N GLN A 308 -31.32 -14.12 -18.55
CA GLN A 308 -32.67 -13.62 -18.84
C GLN A 308 -33.64 -14.75 -19.19
N ASP A 309 -33.21 -15.71 -20.02
CA ASP A 309 -33.96 -16.91 -20.38
C ASP A 309 -34.34 -17.74 -19.13
N GLY A 310 -33.44 -17.83 -18.14
CA GLY A 310 -33.70 -18.43 -16.84
C GLY A 310 -34.72 -17.67 -16.01
N ALA A 311 -34.72 -16.34 -16.05
CA ALA A 311 -35.75 -15.52 -15.40
C ALA A 311 -37.14 -15.77 -16.02
N GLN A 312 -37.22 -15.80 -17.36
CA GLN A 312 -38.48 -16.10 -18.07
C GLN A 312 -38.98 -17.51 -17.74
N ARG A 313 -38.10 -18.51 -17.78
CA ARG A 313 -38.43 -19.91 -17.43
C ARG A 313 -38.95 -20.03 -15.99
N GLU A 314 -38.33 -19.36 -15.03
CA GLU A 314 -38.74 -19.35 -13.62
C GLU A 314 -40.10 -18.67 -13.39
N ALA A 315 -40.36 -17.54 -14.06
CA ALA A 315 -41.66 -16.88 -14.03
C ALA A 315 -42.77 -17.76 -14.63
N LEU A 316 -42.50 -18.40 -15.78
CA LEU A 316 -43.43 -19.33 -16.43
C LEU A 316 -43.70 -20.56 -15.56
N LEU A 317 -42.67 -21.18 -14.97
CA LEU A 317 -42.79 -22.32 -14.05
C LEU A 317 -43.73 -22.03 -12.87
N ARG A 318 -43.65 -20.81 -12.32
CA ARG A 318 -44.54 -20.35 -11.24
C ARG A 318 -45.98 -20.16 -11.72
N HIS A 319 -46.17 -19.61 -12.91
CA HIS A 319 -47.51 -19.48 -13.50
C HIS A 319 -48.15 -20.84 -13.79
N GLU A 320 -47.41 -21.78 -14.40
CA GLU A 320 -47.85 -23.18 -14.59
C GLU A 320 -48.24 -23.84 -13.25
N ALA A 321 -47.42 -23.66 -12.20
CA ALA A 321 -47.70 -24.20 -10.88
C ALA A 321 -48.94 -23.59 -10.20
N ALA A 322 -49.22 -22.31 -10.46
CA ALA A 322 -50.50 -21.63 -10.24
C ALA A 322 -51.67 -22.34 -10.98
N LEU A 323 -51.59 -22.30 -12.30
CA LEU A 323 -52.63 -22.70 -13.26
C LEU A 323 -53.08 -24.16 -13.11
N ALA A 324 -52.15 -25.06 -12.79
CA ALA A 324 -52.41 -26.47 -12.50
C ALA A 324 -53.32 -26.71 -11.27
N ARG A 325 -53.66 -25.67 -10.50
CA ARG A 325 -54.52 -25.77 -9.30
C ARG A 325 -55.72 -24.82 -9.33
N GLN A 326 -55.88 -24.05 -10.40
CA GLN A 326 -57.07 -23.23 -10.68
C GLN A 326 -58.32 -24.12 -10.76
N VAL A 327 -58.19 -25.35 -11.28
CA VAL A 327 -59.25 -26.35 -11.40
C VAL A 327 -58.77 -27.72 -10.88
N GLU A 328 -59.46 -28.29 -9.91
CA GLU A 328 -59.23 -29.64 -9.38
C GLU A 328 -60.52 -30.48 -9.44
N TYR A 329 -60.47 -31.61 -10.14
CA TYR A 329 -61.55 -32.60 -10.16
C TYR A 329 -61.37 -33.59 -9.00
N ARG A 330 -62.46 -33.84 -8.26
CA ARG A 330 -62.52 -34.85 -7.19
C ARG A 330 -63.58 -35.90 -7.54
N ILE A 331 -63.11 -37.11 -7.73
CA ILE A 331 -63.85 -38.22 -8.30
C ILE A 331 -63.91 -39.37 -7.27
N LYS A 332 -65.00 -40.14 -7.26
CA LYS A 332 -65.08 -41.47 -6.63
C LYS A 332 -65.55 -42.48 -7.68
N SER A 333 -64.86 -43.60 -7.79
CA SER A 333 -65.15 -44.61 -8.82
C SER A 333 -64.73 -46.02 -8.40
N THR A 334 -65.06 -46.99 -9.25
CA THR A 334 -64.65 -48.41 -9.16
C THR A 334 -63.51 -48.76 -10.13
N ILE A 335 -62.81 -47.77 -10.71
CA ILE A 335 -61.74 -47.99 -11.70
C ILE A 335 -60.51 -48.63 -11.05
N LEU A 336 -60.13 -49.86 -11.40
CA LEU A 336 -58.88 -50.46 -10.88
C LEU A 336 -57.63 -49.95 -11.61
N GLY A 337 -57.75 -49.62 -12.90
CA GLY A 337 -56.64 -49.16 -13.74
C GLY A 337 -56.18 -47.71 -13.54
N ALA A 338 -56.73 -46.99 -12.56
CA ALA A 338 -56.44 -45.58 -12.29
C ALA A 338 -55.18 -45.40 -11.43
N PHE A 339 -54.26 -44.52 -11.85
CA PHE A 339 -53.05 -44.16 -11.10
C PHE A 339 -52.52 -42.78 -11.55
N PRO A 340 -51.66 -42.09 -10.77
CA PRO A 340 -51.13 -40.78 -11.13
C PRO A 340 -50.40 -40.78 -12.47
N GLY A 341 -50.45 -39.68 -13.21
CA GLY A 341 -49.86 -39.57 -14.55
C GLY A 341 -50.70 -40.16 -15.68
N ARG A 342 -51.71 -40.99 -15.39
CA ARG A 342 -52.62 -41.52 -16.41
C ARG A 342 -53.77 -40.57 -16.70
N THR A 343 -54.14 -40.45 -17.98
CA THR A 343 -55.29 -39.65 -18.41
C THR A 343 -56.62 -40.42 -18.32
N LEU A 344 -57.71 -39.69 -18.12
CA LEU A 344 -59.08 -40.20 -17.95
C LEU A 344 -60.05 -39.27 -18.70
N GLU A 345 -60.99 -39.86 -19.42
CA GLU A 345 -62.07 -39.16 -20.12
C GLU A 345 -63.43 -39.74 -19.75
N THR A 346 -64.43 -38.87 -19.68
CA THR A 346 -65.81 -39.18 -19.28
C THR A 346 -66.73 -39.23 -20.48
N ASP A 347 -67.83 -39.99 -20.39
CA ASP A 347 -68.90 -39.98 -21.39
C ASP A 347 -69.74 -38.68 -21.43
N LYS A 348 -69.30 -37.66 -20.68
CA LYS A 348 -69.82 -36.29 -20.66
C LYS A 348 -68.63 -35.33 -20.81
N PRO A 349 -68.72 -34.30 -21.67
CA PRO A 349 -67.67 -33.28 -21.79
C PRO A 349 -67.65 -32.36 -20.56
N HIS A 350 -66.47 -31.79 -20.28
CA HIS A 350 -66.26 -30.79 -19.24
C HIS A 350 -65.55 -29.56 -19.82
N GLU A 351 -66.04 -28.37 -19.47
CA GLU A 351 -65.58 -27.07 -19.99
C GLU A 351 -64.07 -26.87 -19.85
N ASP A 352 -63.54 -26.99 -18.64
CA ASP A 352 -62.11 -26.90 -18.33
C ASP A 352 -61.25 -28.10 -18.79
N ALA A 353 -61.82 -29.15 -19.40
CA ALA A 353 -61.07 -30.37 -19.77
C ALA A 353 -61.46 -30.96 -21.14
N PRO A 354 -61.27 -30.21 -22.25
CA PRO A 354 -61.59 -30.66 -23.61
C PRO A 354 -60.67 -31.79 -24.13
N HIS A 355 -59.55 -32.04 -23.46
CA HIS A 355 -58.55 -33.06 -23.82
C HIS A 355 -58.36 -34.13 -22.73
N GLY A 356 -59.40 -34.31 -21.92
CA GLY A 356 -59.43 -35.20 -20.77
C GLY A 356 -58.79 -34.62 -19.51
N MET A 357 -58.71 -35.45 -18.48
CA MET A 357 -58.19 -35.12 -17.16
C MET A 357 -56.98 -36.01 -16.84
N VAL A 358 -55.88 -35.44 -16.33
CA VAL A 358 -54.74 -36.22 -15.82
C VAL A 358 -54.91 -36.47 -14.32
N ILE A 359 -54.78 -37.74 -13.93
CA ILE A 359 -54.87 -38.14 -12.53
C ILE A 359 -53.62 -37.67 -11.77
N THR A 360 -53.81 -36.98 -10.65
CA THR A 360 -52.74 -36.44 -9.79
C THR A 360 -52.59 -37.20 -8.47
N ARG A 361 -53.68 -37.84 -8.01
CA ARG A 361 -53.71 -38.67 -6.80
C ARG A 361 -54.79 -39.75 -6.90
N VAL A 362 -54.51 -40.94 -6.38
CA VAL A 362 -55.52 -41.98 -6.13
C VAL A 362 -55.43 -42.49 -4.69
N ILE A 363 -56.58 -42.73 -4.07
CA ILE A 363 -56.70 -43.46 -2.81
C ILE A 363 -57.63 -44.65 -3.05
N HIS A 364 -57.06 -45.84 -3.17
CA HIS A 364 -57.75 -47.11 -3.36
C HIS A 364 -58.11 -47.72 -1.99
N ARG A 365 -59.25 -48.41 -1.89
CA ARG A 365 -59.72 -49.07 -0.67
C ARG A 365 -60.47 -50.37 -0.98
N GLY A 366 -60.47 -51.28 -0.01
CA GLY A 366 -61.32 -52.49 0.01
C GLY A 366 -61.04 -53.40 1.20
N GLY A 367 -61.73 -54.53 1.28
CA GLY A 367 -61.55 -55.54 2.31
C GLY A 367 -62.50 -56.72 2.18
N ARG A 368 -62.43 -57.69 3.10
CA ARG A 368 -63.34 -58.87 3.12
C ARG A 368 -64.82 -58.48 3.26
N SER A 369 -65.10 -57.34 3.87
CA SER A 369 -66.43 -56.77 4.11
C SER A 369 -66.71 -55.51 3.29
N GLU A 370 -65.80 -55.08 2.42
CA GLU A 370 -65.90 -53.81 1.68
C GLU A 370 -65.46 -54.02 0.21
N SER A 371 -66.39 -53.84 -0.72
CA SER A 371 -66.10 -53.83 -2.16
C SER A 371 -65.03 -52.79 -2.51
N TYR A 372 -64.29 -53.04 -3.58
CA TYR A 372 -63.29 -52.10 -4.08
C TYR A 372 -63.92 -50.74 -4.43
N SER A 373 -63.25 -49.68 -4.01
CA SER A 373 -63.54 -48.32 -4.47
C SER A 373 -62.26 -47.47 -4.43
N ASN A 374 -62.26 -46.36 -5.16
CA ASN A 374 -61.22 -45.35 -5.02
C ASN A 374 -61.78 -43.94 -4.88
N SER A 375 -60.92 -43.02 -4.49
CA SER A 375 -61.10 -41.59 -4.74
C SER A 375 -59.90 -41.04 -5.49
N ILE A 376 -60.20 -40.39 -6.62
CA ILE A 376 -59.25 -39.81 -7.56
C ILE A 376 -59.26 -38.29 -7.39
N ARG A 377 -58.09 -37.66 -7.45
CA ARG A 377 -57.95 -36.24 -7.80
C ARG A 377 -57.29 -36.12 -9.16
N ALA A 378 -57.77 -35.21 -9.98
CA ALA A 378 -57.28 -34.98 -11.33
C ALA A 378 -57.33 -33.47 -11.67
N ILE A 379 -56.60 -33.07 -12.70
CA ILE A 379 -56.61 -31.71 -13.28
C ILE A 379 -56.79 -31.83 -14.80
N PRO A 380 -57.09 -30.75 -15.54
CA PRO A 380 -57.11 -30.77 -17.00
C PRO A 380 -55.81 -31.31 -17.61
N ALA A 381 -55.90 -32.19 -18.62
CA ALA A 381 -54.74 -32.89 -19.20
C ALA A 381 -53.94 -32.11 -20.26
N ASP A 382 -54.34 -30.86 -20.51
CA ASP A 382 -53.68 -29.82 -21.31
C ASP A 382 -52.83 -28.87 -20.45
N ARG A 383 -53.02 -28.87 -19.13
CA ARG A 383 -52.24 -28.09 -18.16
C ARG A 383 -51.08 -28.93 -17.62
N VAL A 384 -49.89 -28.36 -17.55
CA VAL A 384 -48.72 -29.06 -17.00
C VAL A 384 -48.79 -29.11 -15.48
N TRP A 385 -48.74 -30.30 -14.88
CA TRP A 385 -48.69 -30.46 -13.45
C TRP A 385 -47.29 -30.07 -12.93
N ARG A 386 -47.24 -29.10 -12.03
CA ARG A 386 -46.04 -28.73 -11.27
C ARG A 386 -46.26 -28.94 -9.78
N LYS A 387 -45.23 -29.41 -9.08
CA LYS A 387 -45.25 -29.51 -7.63
C LYS A 387 -45.44 -28.12 -6.99
N PRO A 388 -46.33 -27.98 -5.98
CA PRO A 388 -45.99 -27.43 -4.67
C PRO A 388 -45.06 -26.23 -4.43
N ILE A 389 -44.73 -25.33 -5.38
CA ILE A 389 -43.79 -24.21 -5.11
C ILE A 389 -44.15 -23.46 -3.81
N ASP A 390 -43.32 -23.64 -2.78
CA ASP A 390 -43.52 -23.21 -1.40
C ASP A 390 -42.17 -22.92 -0.73
N GLU A 391 -41.66 -21.71 -0.97
CA GLU A 391 -40.38 -21.22 -0.45
C GLU A 391 -40.30 -21.13 1.08
N SER A 392 -41.42 -21.31 1.79
CA SER A 392 -41.43 -21.42 3.25
C SER A 392 -40.80 -22.75 3.72
N ARG A 393 -40.81 -23.77 2.87
CA ARG A 393 -40.26 -25.11 3.13
C ARG A 393 -38.84 -25.31 2.60
N TRP A 394 -38.30 -24.35 1.84
CA TRP A 394 -36.95 -24.48 1.28
C TRP A 394 -35.89 -24.38 2.40
N PRO A 395 -34.82 -25.20 2.37
CA PRO A 395 -33.79 -25.17 3.38
C PRO A 395 -33.10 -23.80 3.41
N LYS A 396 -32.92 -23.23 4.61
CA LYS A 396 -32.34 -21.90 4.81
C LYS A 396 -31.27 -21.94 5.89
N ILE A 397 -30.09 -21.40 5.59
CA ILE A 397 -28.93 -21.31 6.49
C ILE A 397 -28.75 -19.85 6.90
N PHE A 398 -29.41 -19.46 8.00
CA PHE A 398 -29.35 -18.09 8.54
C PHE A 398 -28.02 -17.76 9.25
N GLY A 399 -27.26 -18.79 9.64
CA GLY A 399 -25.94 -18.63 10.25
C GLY A 399 -24.79 -18.83 9.26
N ALA A 400 -23.60 -19.12 9.78
CA ALA A 400 -22.46 -19.55 8.99
C ALA A 400 -22.10 -21.02 9.28
N LEU A 401 -21.57 -21.73 8.28
CA LEU A 401 -21.02 -23.08 8.44
C LEU A 401 -19.49 -23.04 8.49
N GLY A 402 -18.89 -24.00 9.20
CA GLY A 402 -17.45 -24.21 9.20
C GLY A 402 -16.97 -24.86 7.90
N ALA A 403 -15.84 -24.39 7.38
CA ALA A 403 -15.15 -25.00 6.26
C ALA A 403 -13.62 -24.91 6.42
N THR A 404 -12.88 -25.65 5.59
CA THR A 404 -11.41 -25.60 5.51
C THR A 404 -10.99 -25.27 4.09
N VAL A 405 -10.05 -24.35 3.89
CA VAL A 405 -9.48 -24.03 2.57
C VAL A 405 -8.70 -25.23 2.02
N CYS A 406 -8.95 -25.61 0.78
CA CYS A 406 -8.33 -26.75 0.12
C CYS A 406 -7.64 -26.36 -1.20
N SER A 407 -6.45 -26.90 -1.42
CA SER A 407 -5.66 -26.75 -2.65
C SER A 407 -5.46 -28.10 -3.34
N PRO A 408 -5.33 -28.16 -4.69
CA PRO A 408 -5.19 -29.43 -5.42
C PRO A 408 -3.99 -30.31 -5.01
N ASP A 409 -2.89 -29.70 -4.57
CA ASP A 409 -1.68 -30.37 -4.11
C ASP A 409 -1.01 -29.56 -2.97
N LYS A 410 0.22 -29.90 -2.57
CA LYS A 410 1.02 -29.26 -1.51
C LYS A 410 1.59 -27.90 -1.93
N TYR A 411 0.73 -26.93 -2.19
CA TYR A 411 1.15 -25.54 -2.40
C TYR A 411 1.62 -24.87 -1.09
N ARG A 412 2.58 -23.94 -1.19
CA ARG A 412 3.07 -23.13 -0.05
C ARG A 412 2.11 -22.01 0.38
N TYR A 413 1.29 -21.58 -0.58
CA TYR A 413 0.18 -20.64 -0.43
C TYR A 413 -1.09 -21.37 -0.90
N SER A 414 -2.28 -20.94 -0.52
CA SER A 414 -3.50 -21.57 -1.04
C SER A 414 -3.60 -21.48 -2.57
N PHE A 415 -4.28 -22.45 -3.19
CA PHE A 415 -4.74 -22.29 -4.57
C PHE A 415 -5.79 -21.17 -4.65
N LEU A 416 -5.69 -20.36 -5.70
CA LEU A 416 -6.48 -19.15 -5.93
C LEU A 416 -6.87 -19.07 -7.42
N THR A 417 -8.13 -18.77 -7.72
CA THR A 417 -8.55 -18.52 -9.11
C THR A 417 -8.06 -17.16 -9.62
N GLU A 418 -8.13 -16.92 -10.93
CA GLU A 418 -7.85 -15.61 -11.53
C GLU A 418 -8.77 -14.49 -11.01
N LYS A 419 -9.98 -14.84 -10.54
CA LYS A 419 -10.91 -13.92 -9.85
C LYS A 419 -10.57 -13.71 -8.35
N GLY A 420 -9.62 -14.47 -7.80
CA GLY A 420 -9.25 -14.41 -6.38
C GLY A 420 -10.21 -15.16 -5.45
N GLU A 421 -10.76 -16.29 -5.91
CA GLU A 421 -11.66 -17.20 -5.18
C GLU A 421 -10.90 -18.43 -4.65
N TYR A 422 -11.48 -19.11 -3.65
CA TYR A 422 -10.89 -20.27 -2.95
C TYR A 422 -11.79 -21.50 -3.03
N VAL A 423 -11.21 -22.69 -3.21
CA VAL A 423 -11.93 -23.95 -2.95
C VAL A 423 -11.91 -24.26 -1.46
N VAL A 424 -13.01 -24.76 -0.91
CA VAL A 424 -13.13 -25.14 0.51
C VAL A 424 -13.84 -26.48 0.67
N ARG A 425 -13.50 -27.22 1.72
CA ARG A 425 -14.32 -28.35 2.20
C ARG A 425 -15.26 -27.87 3.30
N LEU A 426 -16.57 -27.94 3.08
CA LEU A 426 -17.57 -27.76 4.14
C LEU A 426 -17.42 -28.86 5.21
N HIS A 427 -17.44 -28.51 6.50
CA HIS A 427 -17.23 -29.48 7.59
C HIS A 427 -18.38 -30.48 7.76
N CYS A 428 -19.55 -30.19 7.19
CA CYS A 428 -20.70 -31.09 7.13
C CYS A 428 -20.75 -31.92 5.84
N ASP A 429 -19.84 -31.72 4.88
CA ASP A 429 -19.73 -32.59 3.70
C ASP A 429 -18.77 -33.76 3.99
N PHE A 430 -19.36 -34.93 4.17
CA PHE A 430 -18.65 -36.20 4.39
C PHE A 430 -18.27 -36.92 3.08
N GLY A 431 -18.56 -36.31 1.92
CA GLY A 431 -18.20 -36.81 0.60
C GLY A 431 -16.69 -37.03 0.42
N ASN A 432 -16.35 -37.98 -0.44
CA ASN A 432 -14.97 -38.31 -0.80
C ASN A 432 -14.58 -37.62 -2.11
N TRP A 433 -14.14 -36.37 -2.00
CA TRP A 433 -13.73 -35.53 -3.10
C TRP A 433 -12.22 -35.64 -3.39
N PRO A 434 -11.76 -35.46 -4.64
CA PRO A 434 -10.36 -35.16 -4.92
C PRO A 434 -9.98 -33.79 -4.32
N LYS A 435 -8.71 -33.62 -3.95
CA LYS A 435 -8.18 -32.35 -3.47
C LYS A 435 -8.36 -31.23 -4.51
N GLY A 436 -8.77 -30.05 -4.06
CA GLY A 436 -9.08 -28.91 -4.92
C GLY A 436 -10.40 -29.07 -5.68
N GLY A 437 -11.23 -30.07 -5.34
CA GLY A 437 -12.56 -30.30 -5.90
C GLY A 437 -13.67 -30.34 -4.84
N GLU A 438 -13.36 -30.07 -3.56
CA GLU A 438 -14.30 -30.16 -2.45
C GLU A 438 -15.45 -29.13 -2.48
N SER A 439 -15.32 -28.09 -3.31
CA SER A 439 -16.38 -27.15 -3.67
C SER A 439 -16.08 -26.46 -5.00
N ILE A 440 -17.07 -25.74 -5.52
CA ILE A 440 -16.80 -24.65 -6.48
C ILE A 440 -15.91 -23.57 -5.82
N PRO A 441 -15.16 -22.77 -6.60
CA PRO A 441 -14.46 -21.61 -6.07
C PRO A 441 -15.43 -20.61 -5.42
N LEU A 442 -15.16 -20.25 -4.16
CA LEU A 442 -15.96 -19.31 -3.38
C LEU A 442 -15.28 -17.94 -3.29
N LYS A 443 -16.09 -16.89 -3.46
CA LYS A 443 -15.67 -15.50 -3.26
C LYS A 443 -15.43 -15.26 -1.76
N LEU A 444 -14.38 -14.50 -1.46
CA LEU A 444 -14.06 -14.03 -0.11
C LEU A 444 -14.60 -12.62 0.09
N ALA A 445 -15.40 -12.42 1.14
CA ALA A 445 -15.75 -11.11 1.66
C ALA A 445 -14.48 -10.40 2.18
N ARG A 446 -14.28 -9.15 1.75
CA ARG A 446 -13.07 -8.36 2.05
C ARG A 446 -13.46 -7.11 2.84
N PRO A 447 -12.60 -6.61 3.75
CA PRO A 447 -12.85 -5.34 4.45
C PRO A 447 -13.04 -4.15 3.49
N PHE A 448 -12.42 -4.22 2.31
CA PHE A 448 -12.68 -3.32 1.19
C PHE A 448 -12.45 -4.05 -0.13
N ALA A 449 -13.32 -3.79 -1.12
CA ALA A 449 -13.15 -4.14 -2.52
C ALA A 449 -13.88 -3.07 -3.36
N GLY A 450 -13.22 -2.56 -4.40
CA GLY A 450 -13.71 -1.46 -5.23
C GLY A 450 -13.29 -1.59 -6.69
N SER A 451 -13.59 -0.56 -7.48
CA SER A 451 -13.19 -0.49 -8.89
C SER A 451 -11.66 -0.47 -9.06
N ASN A 452 -11.20 -0.76 -10.28
CA ASN A 452 -9.79 -0.72 -10.68
C ASN A 452 -8.86 -1.57 -9.77
N ASN A 453 -9.34 -2.75 -9.35
CA ASN A 453 -8.65 -3.70 -8.46
C ASN A 453 -8.23 -3.11 -7.09
N THR A 454 -8.91 -2.05 -6.62
CA THR A 454 -8.71 -1.51 -5.28
C THR A 454 -9.34 -2.40 -4.21
N GLY A 455 -8.70 -2.57 -3.06
CA GLY A 455 -9.21 -3.44 -1.99
C GLY A 455 -8.21 -3.76 -0.90
N MET A 456 -8.66 -4.55 0.08
CA MET A 456 -7.83 -5.13 1.14
C MET A 456 -7.99 -6.66 1.11
N HIS A 457 -6.93 -7.39 0.76
CA HIS A 457 -6.92 -8.84 0.67
C HIS A 457 -5.65 -9.41 1.29
N MET A 458 -5.79 -10.11 2.41
CA MET A 458 -4.75 -10.98 2.96
C MET A 458 -5.02 -12.41 2.49
N PRO A 459 -4.13 -13.06 1.72
CA PRO A 459 -4.39 -14.41 1.22
C PRO A 459 -4.42 -15.44 2.36
N ALA A 460 -5.44 -16.30 2.35
CA ALA A 460 -5.47 -17.51 3.18
C ALA A 460 -4.40 -18.52 2.76
N LEU A 461 -4.14 -19.51 3.60
CA LEU A 461 -3.27 -20.65 3.35
C LEU A 461 -4.06 -21.96 3.24
N ASP A 462 -3.44 -22.99 2.65
CA ASP A 462 -4.01 -24.34 2.61
C ASP A 462 -4.28 -24.84 4.04
N GLY A 463 -5.48 -25.39 4.28
CA GLY A 463 -5.90 -25.87 5.59
C GLY A 463 -6.33 -24.79 6.59
N ASP A 464 -6.41 -23.52 6.22
CA ASP A 464 -6.99 -22.47 7.07
C ASP A 464 -8.50 -22.67 7.24
N GLN A 465 -9.04 -22.33 8.41
CA GLN A 465 -10.45 -22.55 8.72
C GLN A 465 -11.28 -21.30 8.37
N ALA A 466 -12.32 -21.50 7.58
CA ALA A 466 -13.21 -20.47 7.05
C ALA A 466 -14.61 -20.56 7.67
N MET A 467 -15.30 -19.41 7.73
CA MET A 467 -16.73 -19.32 7.98
C MET A 467 -17.46 -19.03 6.67
N ILE A 468 -18.37 -19.91 6.28
CA ILE A 468 -19.16 -19.80 5.04
C ILE A 468 -20.54 -19.26 5.37
N GLY A 469 -20.86 -18.07 4.87
CA GLY A 469 -22.20 -17.48 4.87
C GLY A 469 -22.95 -17.83 3.60
N PHE A 470 -24.25 -17.54 3.59
CA PHE A 470 -25.16 -17.87 2.49
C PHE A 470 -26.02 -16.65 2.16
N TRP A 471 -25.91 -16.13 0.93
CA TRP A 471 -26.71 -14.97 0.52
C TRP A 471 -28.19 -15.33 0.58
N GLU A 472 -29.01 -14.43 1.16
CA GLU A 472 -30.46 -14.63 1.35
C GLU A 472 -30.80 -15.91 2.16
N ALA A 473 -29.83 -16.41 2.94
CA ALA A 473 -29.85 -17.72 3.60
C ALA A 473 -29.98 -18.93 2.63
N ASN A 474 -29.81 -18.73 1.32
CA ASN A 474 -29.95 -19.76 0.29
C ASN A 474 -28.72 -20.70 0.28
N PRO A 475 -28.87 -22.01 0.56
CA PRO A 475 -27.75 -22.96 0.60
C PRO A 475 -26.92 -23.03 -0.69
N ASN A 476 -27.49 -22.61 -1.82
CA ASN A 476 -26.85 -22.65 -3.13
C ASN A 476 -26.06 -21.36 -3.46
N LYS A 477 -26.10 -20.33 -2.59
CA LYS A 477 -25.34 -19.06 -2.73
C LYS A 477 -24.25 -18.89 -1.64
N PRO A 478 -23.29 -19.83 -1.45
CA PRO A 478 -22.24 -19.74 -0.44
C PRO A 478 -21.21 -18.63 -0.70
N VAL A 479 -20.65 -18.04 0.36
CA VAL A 479 -19.57 -17.04 0.33
C VAL A 479 -18.69 -17.17 1.58
N ILE A 480 -17.37 -17.00 1.46
CA ILE A 480 -16.48 -16.98 2.64
C ILE A 480 -16.61 -15.61 3.32
N LEU A 481 -17.04 -15.58 4.58
CA LEU A 481 -17.21 -14.35 5.36
C LEU A 481 -15.92 -13.93 6.10
N ALA A 482 -15.22 -14.90 6.68
CA ALA A 482 -14.05 -14.69 7.53
C ALA A 482 -13.22 -15.97 7.66
N PHE A 483 -12.01 -15.84 8.22
CA PHE A 483 -11.19 -16.95 8.69
C PHE A 483 -11.13 -16.93 10.22
N VAL A 484 -11.02 -18.10 10.85
CA VAL A 484 -11.02 -18.27 12.30
C VAL A 484 -9.83 -19.11 12.78
N PRO A 485 -9.24 -18.79 13.95
CA PRO A 485 -8.17 -19.59 14.54
C PRO A 485 -8.70 -20.96 15.02
N ASN A 486 -7.80 -21.94 15.11
CA ASN A 486 -8.11 -23.29 15.60
C ASN A 486 -6.95 -23.91 16.39
N SER A 487 -7.12 -25.16 16.85
CA SER A 487 -6.11 -25.85 17.69
C SER A 487 -4.75 -26.06 17.04
N THR A 488 -4.65 -26.02 15.70
CA THR A 488 -3.39 -26.10 14.95
C THR A 488 -2.85 -24.74 14.52
N ARG A 489 -3.74 -23.74 14.46
CA ARG A 489 -3.49 -22.34 14.06
C ARG A 489 -4.06 -21.41 15.14
N PRO A 490 -3.45 -21.36 16.34
CA PRO A 490 -3.94 -20.52 17.43
C PRO A 490 -3.82 -19.03 17.08
N ASP A 491 -4.64 -18.21 17.73
CA ASP A 491 -4.65 -16.77 17.51
C ASP A 491 -3.28 -16.12 17.80
N LEU A 492 -2.92 -15.11 16.99
CA LEU A 492 -1.76 -14.26 17.20
C LEU A 492 -1.84 -13.55 18.57
N ILE A 493 -3.04 -13.10 18.94
CA ILE A 493 -3.35 -12.36 20.16
C ILE A 493 -4.00 -13.30 21.18
N ASN A 494 -3.37 -13.44 22.34
CA ASN A 494 -3.85 -14.32 23.41
C ASN A 494 -3.21 -13.90 24.75
N SER A 495 -3.56 -14.57 25.86
CA SER A 495 -3.03 -14.26 27.19
C SER A 495 -1.56 -14.68 27.41
N SER A 496 -0.97 -15.49 26.53
CA SER A 496 0.42 -15.91 26.70
C SER A 496 1.39 -14.75 26.45
N ARG A 497 2.47 -14.70 27.25
CA ARG A 497 3.57 -13.71 27.14
C ARG A 497 3.07 -12.26 26.95
N ARG A 498 2.04 -11.86 27.69
CA ARG A 498 1.45 -10.51 27.71
C ARG A 498 1.00 -9.98 26.35
N ARG A 499 0.41 -10.82 25.48
CA ARG A 499 -0.03 -10.39 24.14
C ARG A 499 -1.42 -9.77 24.06
N MET A 500 -2.27 -9.88 25.09
CA MET A 500 -3.65 -9.36 25.04
C MET A 500 -3.77 -7.82 25.05
N SER A 501 -2.66 -7.10 25.17
CA SER A 501 -2.50 -5.64 25.01
C SER A 501 -1.95 -5.26 23.63
N ARG A 502 -1.98 -6.17 22.65
CA ARG A 502 -1.33 -5.97 21.34
C ARG A 502 -2.30 -6.00 20.18
N ASN A 503 -2.01 -5.13 19.23
CA ASN A 503 -2.57 -5.17 17.89
C ASN A 503 -1.46 -5.62 16.92
N GLU A 504 -1.60 -6.75 16.22
CA GLU A 504 -0.57 -7.30 15.33
C GLU A 504 -1.12 -7.73 13.96
N ILE A 505 -0.45 -7.28 12.89
CA ILE A 505 -0.55 -7.84 11.54
C ILE A 505 0.75 -8.62 11.27
N ARG A 506 0.63 -9.92 10.94
CA ARG A 506 1.77 -10.80 10.66
C ARG A 506 1.57 -11.64 9.40
N THR A 507 2.60 -11.77 8.57
CA THR A 507 2.60 -12.64 7.37
C THR A 507 3.38 -13.94 7.59
N GLN A 508 3.15 -14.94 6.72
CA GLN A 508 3.83 -16.25 6.74
C GLN A 508 5.37 -16.14 6.76
N SER A 509 5.94 -15.14 6.08
CA SER A 509 7.39 -14.91 6.01
C SER A 509 7.96 -14.12 7.21
N GLY A 510 7.15 -13.88 8.25
CA GLY A 510 7.58 -13.16 9.44
C GLY A 510 7.69 -11.65 9.28
N ASN A 511 7.08 -11.05 8.25
CA ASN A 511 6.85 -9.60 8.25
C ASN A 511 5.80 -9.28 9.31
N LYS A 512 6.06 -8.28 10.14
CA LYS A 512 5.23 -7.90 11.29
C LYS A 512 5.05 -6.39 11.34
N PHE A 513 3.84 -5.97 11.63
CA PHE A 513 3.55 -4.64 12.16
C PHE A 513 2.74 -4.85 13.43
N TRP A 514 3.28 -4.45 14.59
CA TRP A 514 2.57 -4.61 15.86
C TRP A 514 2.75 -3.42 16.80
N MET A 515 1.74 -3.20 17.64
CA MET A 515 1.61 -2.08 18.58
C MET A 515 1.30 -2.65 19.98
N GLU A 516 1.98 -2.15 21.02
CA GLU A 516 1.76 -2.45 22.45
C GLU A 516 0.98 -1.29 23.10
N ASP A 517 -0.15 -1.59 23.71
CA ASP A 517 -0.96 -0.65 24.51
C ASP A 517 -0.84 -0.94 26.02
N TRP A 518 0.26 -1.57 26.46
CA TRP A 518 0.51 -1.85 27.88
C TRP A 518 1.12 -0.62 28.57
N GLU A 519 0.44 -0.14 29.61
CA GLU A 519 0.76 1.08 30.35
C GLU A 519 2.24 1.19 30.76
N GLY A 520 2.87 2.31 30.37
CA GLY A 520 4.27 2.63 30.61
C GLY A 520 5.27 1.80 29.80
N GLN A 521 4.79 0.96 28.87
CA GLN A 521 5.58 0.11 27.99
C GLN A 521 5.03 0.10 26.56
N GLU A 522 4.42 1.21 26.15
CA GLU A 522 3.82 1.42 24.84
C GLU A 522 4.90 1.45 23.76
N GLY A 523 4.65 0.82 22.61
CA GLY A 523 5.65 0.73 21.55
C GLY A 523 5.12 0.18 20.24
N ILE A 524 5.86 0.41 19.16
CA ILE A 524 5.51 -0.02 17.80
C ILE A 524 6.73 -0.67 17.15
N GLU A 525 6.56 -1.86 16.59
CA GLU A 525 7.56 -2.52 15.76
C GLU A 525 7.02 -2.73 14.33
N LEU A 526 7.80 -2.29 13.34
CA LEU A 526 7.67 -2.73 11.94
C LEU A 526 8.92 -3.54 11.58
N SER A 527 8.78 -4.82 11.27
CA SER A 527 9.93 -5.68 10.97
C SER A 527 9.72 -6.73 9.88
N THR A 528 10.83 -7.19 9.32
CA THR A 528 10.94 -8.34 8.42
C THR A 528 12.17 -9.15 8.80
N GLU A 529 12.12 -10.48 8.65
CA GLU A 529 13.30 -11.33 8.90
C GLU A 529 14.39 -11.16 7.81
N HIS A 530 14.06 -10.49 6.69
CA HIS A 530 15.01 -10.21 5.61
C HIS A 530 16.19 -9.33 6.07
N SER A 531 17.36 -9.53 5.45
CA SER A 531 18.62 -8.85 5.76
C SER A 531 19.03 -8.97 7.25
N GLY A 532 19.00 -10.19 7.80
CA GLY A 532 19.43 -10.47 9.18
C GLY A 532 18.49 -9.91 10.26
N ARG A 533 17.18 -9.91 9.96
CA ARG A 533 16.12 -9.17 10.64
C ARG A 533 16.32 -7.65 10.65
N SER A 534 15.57 -6.98 9.79
CA SER A 534 15.44 -5.52 9.71
C SER A 534 14.18 -5.08 10.46
N GLN A 535 14.32 -4.13 11.38
CA GLN A 535 13.25 -3.67 12.27
C GLN A 535 13.37 -2.17 12.57
N LEU A 536 12.22 -1.49 12.58
CA LEU A 536 12.04 -0.17 13.19
C LEU A 536 11.24 -0.37 14.47
N ASN A 537 11.85 -0.09 15.61
CA ASN A 537 11.20 -0.04 16.93
C ASN A 537 11.01 1.41 17.36
N LEU A 538 9.85 1.73 17.94
CA LEU A 538 9.50 3.03 18.52
C LEU A 538 8.89 2.82 19.91
N GLY A 539 9.11 3.74 20.84
CA GLY A 539 8.60 3.67 22.21
C GLY A 539 9.46 2.78 23.11
N PHE A 540 8.81 1.95 23.93
CA PHE A 540 9.46 0.95 24.77
C PHE A 540 9.95 -0.23 23.93
N ILE A 541 11.23 -0.60 24.06
CA ILE A 541 11.85 -1.65 23.26
C ILE A 541 12.22 -2.84 24.17
N PRO A 542 11.42 -3.91 24.20
CA PRO A 542 11.69 -5.07 25.04
C PRO A 542 12.85 -5.95 24.52
N ASP A 543 13.43 -6.74 25.42
CA ASP A 543 14.21 -7.93 25.09
C ASP A 543 13.29 -9.16 24.86
N ARG A 544 13.87 -10.36 24.80
CA ARG A 544 13.08 -11.59 24.65
C ARG A 544 12.20 -11.90 25.87
N ASP A 545 12.61 -11.50 27.06
CA ASP A 545 11.94 -11.79 28.34
C ASP A 545 10.94 -10.67 28.74
N LEU A 546 10.66 -9.72 27.84
CA LEU A 546 9.86 -8.51 28.07
C LEU A 546 10.47 -7.52 29.08
N LYS A 547 11.79 -7.58 29.30
CA LYS A 547 12.53 -6.59 30.10
C LYS A 547 12.95 -5.43 29.19
N GLU A 548 13.18 -4.25 29.77
CA GLU A 548 13.64 -3.08 29.02
C GLU A 548 15.04 -3.31 28.41
N ARG A 549 15.13 -3.22 27.07
CA ARG A 549 16.39 -3.19 26.32
C ARG A 549 16.82 -1.75 25.98
N GLY A 550 15.85 -0.86 25.86
CA GLY A 550 15.97 0.58 25.71
C GLY A 550 14.62 1.24 25.43
N VAL A 551 14.61 2.57 25.33
CA VAL A 551 13.42 3.39 25.04
C VAL A 551 13.78 4.43 23.99
N GLY A 552 12.83 4.80 23.11
CA GLY A 552 12.99 5.87 22.12
C GLY A 552 12.72 5.38 20.70
N ALA A 553 13.77 5.26 19.89
CA ALA A 553 13.70 4.71 18.54
C ALA A 553 14.95 3.88 18.21
N GLU A 554 14.78 2.75 17.55
CA GLU A 554 15.86 1.93 17.01
C GLU A 554 15.51 1.50 15.58
N LEU A 555 16.31 1.90 14.60
CA LEU A 555 16.33 1.26 13.28
C LEU A 555 17.53 0.30 13.23
N ARG A 556 17.24 -1.01 13.28
CA ARG A 556 18.25 -2.08 13.32
C ARG A 556 18.10 -2.98 12.10
N THR A 557 19.22 -3.38 11.50
CA THR A 557 19.26 -4.38 10.43
C THR A 557 20.58 -5.15 10.49
N GLY A 558 20.64 -6.32 9.87
CA GLY A 558 21.89 -7.01 9.55
C GLY A 558 22.45 -6.65 8.17
N GLY A 559 21.80 -5.74 7.44
CA GLY A 559 22.23 -5.20 6.15
C GLY A 559 22.68 -3.73 6.23
N TYR A 560 22.52 -2.99 5.13
CA TYR A 560 22.91 -1.58 5.02
C TYR A 560 21.91 -0.64 5.72
N LEU A 561 22.42 0.44 6.31
CA LEU A 561 21.67 1.35 7.18
C LEU A 561 22.13 2.80 6.97
N VAL A 562 21.18 3.74 6.94
CA VAL A 562 21.42 5.18 6.85
C VAL A 562 20.52 5.88 7.86
N ASN A 563 21.10 6.66 8.78
CA ASN A 563 20.41 7.26 9.93
C ASN A 563 20.65 8.78 10.03
N ARG A 564 19.70 9.51 10.61
CA ARG A 564 19.79 10.91 11.03
C ARG A 564 19.01 11.09 12.34
N GLY A 565 19.41 12.00 13.23
CA GLY A 565 18.70 12.22 14.50
C GLY A 565 19.24 13.40 15.31
N GLY A 566 18.35 14.27 15.79
CA GLY A 566 18.71 15.53 16.47
C GLY A 566 19.07 15.44 17.95
N ALA A 567 18.81 14.30 18.61
CA ALA A 567 19.15 14.07 20.02
C ALA A 567 20.51 13.36 20.21
N GLY A 568 21.21 13.05 19.12
CA GLY A 568 22.40 12.19 19.07
C GLY A 568 22.16 10.93 18.24
N VAL A 569 23.24 10.36 17.68
CA VAL A 569 23.18 9.16 16.83
C VAL A 569 24.41 8.30 17.09
N MET A 570 24.21 7.01 17.40
CA MET A 570 25.27 6.01 17.31
C MET A 570 25.22 5.33 15.94
N VAL A 571 26.28 5.47 15.15
CA VAL A 571 26.48 4.78 13.87
C VAL A 571 27.58 3.74 14.10
N THR A 572 27.17 2.50 14.33
CA THR A 572 28.07 1.39 14.66
C THR A 572 27.98 0.28 13.61
N ALA A 573 29.14 -0.24 13.20
CA ALA A 573 29.24 -1.44 12.36
C ALA A 573 29.51 -2.73 13.18
N TYR A 574 29.42 -2.67 14.50
CA TYR A 574 29.51 -3.86 15.37
C TYR A 574 28.19 -4.63 15.38
N SER A 575 28.25 -5.94 15.09
CA SER A 575 27.06 -6.78 14.92
C SER A 575 26.60 -7.41 16.24
N GLN A 576 25.48 -6.93 16.79
CA GLN A 576 24.82 -7.58 17.93
C GLN A 576 24.05 -8.83 17.48
N GLY A 577 24.65 -10.00 17.70
CA GLY A 577 24.08 -11.31 17.38
C GLY A 577 22.69 -11.51 17.98
N GLY A 578 21.67 -11.68 17.13
CA GLY A 578 20.30 -11.98 17.57
C GLY A 578 19.63 -10.92 18.47
N GLY A 579 20.20 -9.72 18.59
CA GLY A 579 19.71 -8.63 19.45
C GLY A 579 20.09 -8.75 20.93
N SER A 580 21.14 -9.51 21.29
CA SER A 580 21.62 -9.60 22.67
C SER A 580 22.42 -8.36 23.09
N GLY A 581 21.88 -7.57 24.03
CA GLY A 581 22.53 -6.38 24.59
C GLY A 581 21.57 -5.20 24.70
N LYS A 582 21.93 -4.18 25.48
CA LYS A 582 21.19 -2.90 25.51
C LYS A 582 21.39 -2.13 24.20
N VAL A 583 20.43 -1.27 23.85
CA VAL A 583 20.50 -0.40 22.65
C VAL A 583 21.76 0.48 22.64
N LEU A 584 22.28 0.86 23.82
CA LEU A 584 23.44 1.73 24.01
C LEU A 584 24.71 0.97 24.48
N ALA A 585 24.84 -0.33 24.21
CA ALA A 585 26.07 -1.07 24.51
C ALA A 585 27.23 -0.63 23.57
N MET A 586 28.43 -0.43 24.12
CA MET A 586 29.57 0.20 23.43
C MET A 586 30.93 -0.45 23.74
N ASP A 587 30.95 -1.65 24.34
CA ASP A 587 32.15 -2.22 25.00
C ASP A 587 33.39 -2.31 24.08
N GLU A 588 33.21 -2.63 22.79
CA GLU A 588 34.30 -2.68 21.81
C GLU A 588 34.85 -1.30 21.43
N THR A 589 34.02 -0.26 21.48
CA THR A 589 34.43 1.13 21.20
C THR A 589 35.09 1.75 22.43
N ASP A 590 34.59 1.41 23.62
CA ASP A 590 35.19 1.74 24.92
C ASP A 590 36.61 1.15 25.06
N ALA A 591 36.88 0.01 24.41
CA ALA A 591 38.21 -0.57 24.29
C ALA A 591 39.10 0.24 23.33
N GLN A 592 38.65 0.54 22.10
CA GLN A 592 39.43 1.34 21.12
C GLN A 592 39.84 2.72 21.67
N PHE A 593 38.96 3.39 22.42
CA PHE A 593 39.27 4.71 23.00
C PHE A 593 40.39 4.67 24.05
N LYS A 594 40.38 3.70 24.98
CA LYS A 594 41.47 3.48 25.95
C LYS A 594 42.79 3.20 25.23
N ASP A 595 42.71 2.42 24.15
CA ASP A 595 43.86 2.00 23.36
C ASP A 595 44.54 3.16 22.62
N HIS A 596 43.77 4.14 22.11
CA HIS A 596 44.32 5.36 21.53
C HIS A 596 44.81 6.38 22.56
N GLN A 597 44.16 6.47 23.73
CA GLN A 597 44.52 7.41 24.80
C GLN A 597 45.94 7.19 25.32
N THR A 598 46.37 5.93 25.50
CA THR A 598 47.73 5.63 26.00
C THR A 598 48.81 6.00 24.99
N PHE A 599 48.61 5.70 23.71
CA PHE A 599 49.52 6.10 22.64
C PHE A 599 49.72 7.62 22.56
N VAL A 600 48.65 8.42 22.61
CA VAL A 600 48.76 9.90 22.58
C VAL A 600 49.56 10.42 23.77
N LYS A 601 49.41 9.79 24.95
CA LYS A 601 50.17 10.18 26.14
C LYS A 601 51.69 10.00 25.97
N SER A 602 52.15 8.86 25.46
CA SER A 602 53.61 8.63 25.29
C SER A 602 54.28 9.61 24.31
N LEU A 603 53.54 10.07 23.29
CA LEU A 603 53.99 11.12 22.37
C LEU A 603 54.00 12.51 23.04
N ALA A 604 53.00 12.81 23.86
CA ALA A 604 52.93 14.05 24.65
C ALA A 604 54.09 14.17 25.64
N ASP A 605 54.41 13.08 26.37
CA ASP A 605 55.53 13.01 27.31
C ASP A 605 56.88 13.29 26.60
N SER A 606 57.07 12.75 25.39
CA SER A 606 58.27 13.02 24.55
C SER A 606 58.41 14.48 24.10
N ALA A 607 57.30 15.13 23.74
CA ALA A 607 57.29 16.53 23.34
C ALA A 607 57.67 17.44 24.53
N GLY A 608 57.06 17.20 25.70
CA GLY A 608 57.34 17.94 26.93
C GLY A 608 58.81 17.85 27.38
N ALA A 609 59.40 16.64 27.30
CA ALA A 609 60.84 16.45 27.59
C ALA A 609 61.76 17.29 26.67
N SER A 610 61.31 17.56 25.44
CA SER A 610 62.02 18.38 24.45
C SER A 610 61.68 19.87 24.51
N LYS A 611 60.93 20.31 25.53
CA LYS A 611 60.37 21.67 25.69
C LYS A 611 59.44 22.13 24.55
N ALA A 612 58.90 21.20 23.77
CA ALA A 612 57.80 21.45 22.85
C ALA A 612 56.45 21.31 23.58
N SER A 613 55.41 21.99 23.12
CA SER A 613 54.08 21.86 23.74
C SER A 613 53.52 20.44 23.56
N PRO A 614 53.12 19.75 24.64
CA PRO A 614 52.53 18.41 24.58
C PRO A 614 51.09 18.44 24.06
N ALA A 615 50.57 17.26 23.66
CA ALA A 615 49.17 17.11 23.23
C ALA A 615 48.21 17.08 24.43
N ASP A 616 47.01 17.65 24.27
CA ASP A 616 45.98 17.69 25.32
C ASP A 616 45.28 16.33 25.49
N THR A 617 45.77 15.55 26.44
CA THR A 617 45.20 14.26 26.84
C THR A 617 44.01 14.37 27.79
N GLN A 618 43.73 15.56 28.34
CA GLN A 618 42.61 15.80 29.26
C GLN A 618 41.33 16.11 28.48
N ALA A 619 41.42 16.91 27.40
CA ALA A 619 40.34 17.08 26.43
C ALA A 619 39.91 15.74 25.81
N GLN A 620 40.87 14.87 25.45
CA GLN A 620 40.60 13.53 24.92
C GLN A 620 39.75 12.68 25.89
N GLN A 621 40.09 12.69 27.18
CA GLN A 621 39.31 12.00 28.22
C GLN A 621 37.90 12.57 28.36
N GLY A 622 37.76 13.91 28.35
CA GLY A 622 36.48 14.59 28.48
C GLY A 622 35.49 14.31 27.34
N ILE A 623 36.00 14.16 26.11
CA ILE A 623 35.21 13.78 24.93
C ILE A 623 34.77 12.32 25.03
N ASN A 624 35.70 11.39 25.27
CA ASN A 624 35.41 9.95 25.40
C ASN A 624 34.36 9.68 26.50
N ALA A 625 34.49 10.35 27.66
CA ALA A 625 33.56 10.21 28.79
C ALA A 625 32.15 10.80 28.51
N GLY A 626 32.03 11.74 27.57
CA GLY A 626 30.73 12.28 27.14
C GLY A 626 30.02 11.40 26.12
N LEU A 627 30.76 10.75 25.23
CA LEU A 627 30.22 9.83 24.22
C LEU A 627 29.81 8.48 24.81
N LYS A 628 30.46 8.02 25.88
CA LYS A 628 30.10 6.77 26.57
C LYS A 628 28.64 6.79 27.03
N ASP A 629 27.90 5.76 26.64
CA ASP A 629 26.46 5.58 26.87
C ASP A 629 25.59 6.76 26.36
N LEU A 630 26.12 7.59 25.44
CA LEU A 630 25.57 8.89 25.00
C LEU A 630 25.15 9.83 26.16
N LYS A 631 25.94 9.87 27.25
CA LYS A 631 25.70 10.72 28.43
C LYS A 631 25.71 12.23 28.15
N LYS A 632 26.23 12.65 27.00
CA LYS A 632 26.04 13.99 26.42
C LYS A 632 25.48 13.85 25.00
N PRO A 633 24.64 14.79 24.52
CA PRO A 633 24.25 14.84 23.11
C PRO A 633 25.48 14.83 22.21
N GLY A 634 25.52 13.90 21.26
CA GLY A 634 26.70 13.67 20.43
C GLY A 634 26.48 12.59 19.38
N VAL A 635 27.45 12.46 18.47
CA VAL A 635 27.44 11.45 17.42
C VAL A 635 28.66 10.55 17.59
N LEU A 636 28.45 9.24 17.66
CA LEU A 636 29.50 8.25 17.76
C LEU A 636 29.53 7.41 16.48
N VAL A 637 30.59 7.54 15.68
CA VAL A 637 30.82 6.73 14.47
C VAL A 637 31.95 5.74 14.78
N THR A 638 31.67 4.44 14.65
CA THR A 638 32.58 3.38 15.11
C THR A 638 32.44 2.09 14.28
N GLY A 639 33.53 1.33 14.14
CA GLY A 639 33.49 0.04 13.44
C GLY A 639 34.83 -0.71 13.46
N PRO A 640 34.80 -2.02 13.15
CA PRO A 640 36.00 -2.86 13.08
C PRO A 640 36.79 -2.72 11.76
N GLY A 641 36.19 -2.09 10.73
CA GLY A 641 36.78 -1.86 9.41
C GLY A 641 37.21 -0.40 9.18
N PRO A 642 37.68 -0.05 7.96
CA PRO A 642 38.04 1.32 7.63
C PRO A 642 36.81 2.25 7.61
N VAL A 643 36.86 3.33 8.39
CA VAL A 643 35.88 4.42 8.33
C VAL A 643 36.44 5.50 7.40
N GLY A 644 35.73 5.81 6.31
CA GLY A 644 36.15 6.78 5.31
C GLY A 644 35.22 7.99 5.26
N VAL A 645 35.81 9.19 5.19
CA VAL A 645 35.11 10.43 4.83
C VAL A 645 35.66 10.89 3.49
N ALA A 646 34.83 10.89 2.46
CA ALA A 646 35.18 11.27 1.10
C ALA A 646 34.16 12.29 0.57
N SER A 647 34.64 13.28 -0.18
CA SER A 647 33.83 14.34 -0.77
C SER A 647 34.40 14.71 -2.13
N GLY A 648 33.51 15.06 -3.08
CA GLY A 648 33.89 15.55 -4.40
C GLY A 648 34.28 17.03 -4.43
N ASP A 649 34.11 17.74 -3.32
CA ASP A 649 34.39 19.19 -3.20
C ASP A 649 35.26 19.47 -1.96
N GLY A 650 34.68 19.44 -0.76
CA GLY A 650 35.40 19.70 0.50
C GLY A 650 34.96 18.83 1.69
N VAL A 651 35.81 18.78 2.72
CA VAL A 651 35.52 18.20 4.04
C VAL A 651 35.93 19.23 5.09
N HIS A 652 34.97 19.72 5.87
CA HIS A 652 35.20 20.67 6.96
C HIS A 652 35.13 19.95 8.31
N LEU A 653 36.06 20.24 9.21
CA LEU A 653 36.12 19.72 10.57
C LEU A 653 36.27 20.91 11.52
N ALA A 654 35.24 21.16 12.33
CA ALA A 654 35.19 22.26 13.29
C ALA A 654 34.68 21.76 14.65
N ALA A 655 35.20 22.36 15.73
CA ALA A 655 34.72 22.15 17.09
C ALA A 655 35.15 23.36 17.97
N ASP A 656 34.25 23.84 18.84
CA ASP A 656 34.55 24.94 19.77
C ASP A 656 35.53 24.53 20.90
N GLY A 657 35.64 23.22 21.13
CA GLY A 657 36.60 22.60 22.06
C GLY A 657 37.90 22.19 21.35
N THR A 658 38.13 20.89 21.22
CA THR A 658 39.40 20.34 20.72
C THR A 658 39.16 19.30 19.63
N ILE A 659 39.80 19.48 18.47
CA ILE A 659 39.89 18.45 17.42
C ILE A 659 41.12 17.60 17.69
N ILE A 660 40.95 16.28 17.87
CA ILE A 660 42.02 15.36 18.28
C ILE A 660 42.19 14.26 17.24
N GLY A 661 43.13 14.44 16.32
CA GLY A 661 43.56 13.40 15.38
C GLY A 661 44.71 12.57 15.95
N SER A 662 44.58 11.23 15.98
CA SER A 662 45.65 10.32 16.40
C SER A 662 45.69 9.06 15.55
N ALA A 663 46.90 8.65 15.13
CA ALA A 663 47.10 7.45 14.32
C ALA A 663 48.42 6.75 14.71
N LYS A 664 48.36 5.46 15.02
CA LYS A 664 49.50 4.65 15.49
C LYS A 664 50.53 4.29 14.39
N LYS A 665 50.25 4.59 13.13
CA LYS A 665 51.14 4.33 11.97
C LYS A 665 51.68 5.60 11.31
N GLY A 666 50.84 6.60 11.12
CA GLY A 666 51.19 7.86 10.45
C GLY A 666 49.94 8.67 10.07
N VAL A 667 50.16 9.95 9.78
CA VAL A 667 49.13 10.87 9.25
C VAL A 667 49.74 11.55 8.03
N HIS A 668 49.01 11.56 6.91
CA HIS A 668 49.47 12.10 5.64
C HIS A 668 48.50 13.17 5.14
N PHE A 669 49.01 14.37 4.87
CA PHE A 669 48.26 15.46 4.24
C PHE A 669 48.88 15.76 2.88
N SER A 670 48.07 15.69 1.82
CA SER A 670 48.51 15.90 0.44
C SER A 670 47.54 16.85 -0.26
N THR A 671 48.07 17.87 -0.93
CA THR A 671 47.29 18.90 -1.63
C THR A 671 48.07 19.42 -2.83
N LEU A 672 47.40 19.55 -3.97
CA LEU A 672 48.03 19.92 -5.25
C LEU A 672 48.32 21.43 -5.36
N LYS A 673 47.60 22.28 -4.63
CA LYS A 673 47.61 23.74 -4.85
C LYS A 673 48.05 24.57 -3.65
N ARG A 674 47.61 24.20 -2.44
CA ARG A 674 47.90 24.97 -1.22
C ARG A 674 47.66 24.11 0.02
N PHE A 675 48.62 24.14 0.94
CA PHE A 675 48.45 23.81 2.34
C PHE A 675 48.53 25.11 3.15
N THR A 676 47.74 25.27 4.20
CA THR A 676 47.76 26.49 5.03
C THR A 676 47.34 26.12 6.44
N VAL A 677 48.14 26.52 7.42
CA VAL A 677 47.92 26.29 8.85
C VAL A 677 48.14 27.61 9.56
N ALA A 678 47.20 28.01 10.40
CA ALA A 678 47.27 29.21 11.22
C ALA A 678 46.85 28.88 12.65
N ALA A 679 47.55 29.44 13.64
CA ALA A 679 47.28 29.22 15.05
C ALA A 679 47.35 30.56 15.79
N GLY A 680 46.35 30.86 16.62
CA GLY A 680 46.22 32.16 17.30
C GLY A 680 47.24 32.42 18.42
N GLN A 681 47.91 31.37 18.92
CA GLN A 681 48.94 31.47 19.96
C GLN A 681 50.25 30.78 19.55
N MET A 682 50.20 29.50 19.19
CA MET A 682 51.40 28.70 18.87
C MET A 682 51.10 27.64 17.82
N LEU A 683 51.99 27.53 16.82
CA LEU A 683 52.12 26.36 15.96
C LEU A 683 53.30 25.52 16.46
N SER A 684 53.03 24.50 17.27
CA SER A 684 54.04 23.56 17.77
C SER A 684 54.25 22.44 16.76
N LEU A 685 55.47 22.30 16.23
CA LEU A 685 55.87 21.19 15.35
C LEU A 685 57.07 20.47 15.97
N PHE A 686 56.85 19.22 16.39
CA PHE A 686 57.86 18.39 17.06
C PHE A 686 58.15 17.12 16.25
N SER A 687 59.42 16.71 16.22
CA SER A 687 59.88 15.45 15.64
C SER A 687 61.08 14.93 16.42
N GLN A 688 61.04 13.64 16.79
CA GLN A 688 62.12 12.98 17.53
C GLN A 688 63.40 12.74 16.69
N LYS A 689 63.33 12.83 15.35
CA LYS A 689 64.44 12.43 14.45
C LYS A 689 64.85 13.46 13.40
N GLY A 690 64.20 14.63 13.37
CA GLY A 690 64.50 15.71 12.41
C GLY A 690 63.29 16.19 11.62
N MET A 691 63.44 17.32 10.94
CA MET A 691 62.40 17.99 10.16
C MET A 691 63.00 18.48 8.84
N SER A 692 62.21 18.49 7.76
CA SER A 692 62.65 18.95 6.44
C SER A 692 61.56 19.82 5.81
N LEU A 693 61.98 20.93 5.21
CA LEU A 693 61.12 21.90 4.52
C LEU A 693 61.80 22.22 3.18
N ILE A 694 61.22 21.74 2.08
CA ILE A 694 61.79 21.83 0.73
C ILE A 694 60.73 22.39 -0.22
N THR A 695 61.11 23.42 -0.97
CA THR A 695 60.31 24.00 -2.05
C THR A 695 60.99 23.70 -3.39
N SER A 696 60.28 23.14 -4.36
CA SER A 696 60.84 22.76 -5.66
C SER A 696 60.94 23.92 -6.66
N ALA A 697 60.05 24.92 -6.54
CA ALA A 697 60.09 26.19 -7.25
C ALA A 697 59.28 27.24 -6.49
N GLY A 698 59.78 28.49 -6.44
CA GLY A 698 59.19 29.58 -5.65
C GLY A 698 59.82 29.73 -4.25
N ASP A 699 59.44 30.79 -3.55
CA ASP A 699 60.12 31.25 -2.33
C ASP A 699 59.71 30.48 -1.06
N LEU A 700 60.69 30.11 -0.24
CA LEU A 700 60.47 29.66 1.14
C LEU A 700 60.65 30.84 2.11
N VAL A 701 59.55 31.52 2.46
CA VAL A 701 59.59 32.73 3.31
C VAL A 701 59.23 32.40 4.77
N ALA A 702 60.14 32.70 5.69
CA ALA A 702 59.88 32.74 7.13
C ALA A 702 60.01 34.19 7.63
N GLN A 703 59.00 34.69 8.36
CA GLN A 703 58.96 36.08 8.83
C GLN A 703 58.26 36.20 10.19
N ALA A 704 58.78 37.06 11.06
CA ALA A 704 58.08 37.53 12.27
C ALA A 704 57.61 38.98 12.08
N GLN A 705 56.30 39.23 12.23
CA GLN A 705 55.70 40.55 12.03
C GLN A 705 55.89 41.49 13.24
N ARG A 706 55.86 40.94 14.45
CA ARG A 706 56.20 41.62 15.71
C ARG A 706 56.88 40.60 16.63
N GLY A 707 58.05 40.93 17.16
CA GLY A 707 58.88 40.00 17.95
C GLY A 707 60.19 39.61 17.24
N ARG A 708 61.09 38.93 17.96
CA ARG A 708 62.39 38.51 17.43
C ARG A 708 62.26 37.20 16.66
N MET A 709 62.51 37.22 15.35
CA MET A 709 62.91 36.00 14.65
C MET A 709 64.34 35.65 15.09
N GLN A 710 64.48 34.54 15.81
CA GLN A 710 65.78 34.02 16.26
C GLN A 710 66.05 32.68 15.58
N LEU A 711 66.75 32.74 14.45
CA LEU A 711 67.43 31.58 13.90
C LEU A 711 68.67 31.30 14.76
N ALA A 712 68.84 30.06 15.19
CA ALA A 712 69.98 29.63 15.98
C ALA A 712 70.35 28.20 15.60
N SER A 713 71.59 28.01 15.15
CA SER A 713 72.20 26.70 14.89
C SER A 713 73.17 26.40 16.04
N GLN A 714 73.39 25.13 16.35
CA GLN A 714 74.47 24.70 17.24
C GLN A 714 75.80 24.51 16.47
N GLY A 715 75.74 24.46 15.14
CA GLY A 715 76.89 24.60 14.24
C GLY A 715 76.78 25.91 13.45
N ASP A 716 77.36 25.93 12.26
CA ASP A 716 77.39 27.12 11.40
C ASP A 716 76.00 27.53 10.86
N MET A 717 75.92 28.76 10.34
CA MET A 717 74.74 29.34 9.71
C MET A 717 75.17 30.34 8.61
N THR A 718 74.94 29.98 7.34
CA THR A 718 75.23 30.83 6.18
C THR A 718 73.98 31.56 5.68
N MET A 719 74.16 32.77 5.15
CA MET A 719 73.14 33.56 4.46
C MET A 719 73.75 34.08 3.16
N GLU A 720 73.37 33.49 2.03
CA GLU A 720 74.01 33.72 0.73
C GLU A 720 72.97 34.06 -0.35
N THR A 721 73.43 34.73 -1.42
CA THR A 721 72.65 34.98 -2.63
C THR A 721 73.56 34.80 -3.83
N VAL A 722 73.08 34.10 -4.87
CA VAL A 722 73.93 33.61 -5.97
C VAL A 722 73.88 34.56 -7.18
N ASP A 723 72.68 34.90 -7.64
CA ASP A 723 72.43 35.85 -8.75
C ASP A 723 71.67 37.13 -8.31
N GLY A 724 71.46 37.31 -6.99
CA GLY A 724 70.60 38.36 -6.42
C GLY A 724 71.32 39.40 -5.55
N VAL A 725 70.54 40.35 -5.02
CA VAL A 725 71.04 41.42 -4.13
C VAL A 725 70.52 41.22 -2.71
N LEU A 726 71.43 41.05 -1.75
CA LEU A 726 71.10 40.97 -0.33
C LEU A 726 70.81 42.37 0.23
N HIS A 727 69.58 42.61 0.69
CA HIS A 727 69.17 43.89 1.28
C HIS A 727 69.11 43.84 2.81
N VAL A 728 69.99 44.59 3.48
CA VAL A 728 69.95 44.85 4.93
C VAL A 728 69.49 46.29 5.17
N LYS A 729 68.49 46.50 6.05
CA LYS A 729 67.87 47.81 6.32
C LYS A 729 67.52 47.96 7.80
N SER A 730 67.59 49.19 8.32
CA SER A 730 67.18 49.55 9.69
C SER A 730 66.75 51.02 9.76
N SER A 731 65.80 51.34 10.65
CA SER A 731 65.31 52.70 10.88
C SER A 731 65.97 53.43 12.06
N LYS A 732 66.91 52.78 12.76
CA LYS A 732 67.71 53.39 13.85
C LYS A 732 69.21 53.33 13.55
N GLU A 733 69.77 52.12 13.51
CA GLU A 733 71.13 51.88 13.06
C GLU A 733 71.29 50.50 12.42
N ILE A 734 72.22 50.38 11.48
CA ILE A 734 72.80 49.11 11.03
C ILE A 734 74.23 49.08 11.56
N VAL A 735 74.61 48.03 12.30
CA VAL A 735 75.98 47.83 12.79
C VAL A 735 76.48 46.47 12.33
N LEU A 736 77.47 46.46 11.45
CA LEU A 736 78.24 45.26 11.10
C LEU A 736 79.54 45.31 11.90
N ASN A 737 79.73 44.40 12.85
CA ASN A 737 80.89 44.38 13.76
C ASN A 737 81.64 43.04 13.64
N VAL A 738 82.96 43.10 13.49
CA VAL A 738 83.87 41.96 13.55
C VAL A 738 85.07 42.33 14.42
N GLY A 739 85.24 41.65 15.56
CA GLY A 739 86.40 41.83 16.46
C GLY A 739 86.55 43.23 17.09
N GLY A 740 85.53 44.09 17.03
CA GLY A 740 85.59 45.48 17.49
C GLY A 740 85.99 46.50 16.41
N SER A 741 86.21 46.09 15.16
CA SER A 741 86.07 46.97 13.99
C SER A 741 84.63 46.90 13.50
N TYR A 742 84.07 48.02 13.04
CA TYR A 742 82.66 48.12 12.67
C TYR A 742 82.38 49.11 11.53
N LEU A 743 81.31 48.81 10.79
CA LEU A 743 80.61 49.75 9.92
C LEU A 743 79.26 50.06 10.57
N ARG A 744 79.03 51.33 10.92
CA ARG A 744 77.77 51.80 11.51
C ARG A 744 77.08 52.80 10.58
N MET A 745 75.81 52.55 10.27
CA MET A 745 74.97 53.43 9.47
C MET A 745 73.81 53.93 10.31
N THR A 746 73.57 55.24 10.31
CA THR A 746 72.44 55.89 10.99
C THR A 746 71.76 56.89 10.04
N PRO A 747 70.52 57.34 10.30
CA PRO A 747 69.87 58.38 9.49
C PRO A 747 70.65 59.70 9.38
N GLY A 748 71.57 59.98 10.32
CA GLY A 748 72.41 61.18 10.31
C GLY A 748 73.79 61.02 9.65
N GLY A 749 74.19 59.80 9.28
CA GLY A 749 75.50 59.56 8.68
C GLY A 749 76.02 58.12 8.80
N ILE A 750 77.14 57.85 8.11
CA ILE A 750 77.86 56.56 8.11
C ILE A 750 79.21 56.74 8.80
N GLU A 751 79.50 55.86 9.74
CA GLU A 751 80.70 55.84 10.59
C GLU A 751 81.48 54.55 10.33
N PHE A 752 82.76 54.69 9.97
CA PHE A 752 83.69 53.58 9.75
C PHE A 752 84.68 53.54 10.91
N GLY A 753 84.41 52.70 11.92
CA GLY A 753 85.30 52.52 13.07
C GLY A 753 86.20 51.31 12.88
N SER A 754 87.51 51.48 13.03
CA SER A 754 88.45 50.35 12.93
C SER A 754 89.58 50.48 13.93
N ARG A 755 90.03 49.35 14.47
CA ARG A 755 91.22 49.27 15.34
C ARG A 755 92.55 49.32 14.57
N GLY A 756 92.50 49.34 13.23
CA GLY A 756 93.62 49.56 12.33
C GLY A 756 93.24 50.43 11.12
N GLY A 757 94.21 50.80 10.29
CA GLY A 757 93.99 51.71 9.16
C GLY A 757 92.96 51.22 8.13
N ALA A 758 92.14 52.14 7.61
CA ALA A 758 91.18 51.86 6.53
C ALA A 758 91.81 52.10 5.15
N VAL A 759 91.70 51.13 4.24
CA VAL A 759 92.31 51.19 2.90
C VAL A 759 91.24 51.13 1.81
N PHE A 760 91.06 52.24 1.09
CA PHE A 760 90.15 52.32 -0.06
C PHE A 760 90.95 52.17 -1.37
N LYS A 761 90.81 51.04 -2.06
CA LYS A 761 91.38 50.83 -3.40
C LYS A 761 90.31 51.12 -4.46
N THR A 762 90.43 52.27 -5.14
CA THR A 762 89.55 52.70 -6.24
C THR A 762 90.34 53.51 -7.27
N SER A 763 89.89 53.52 -8.53
CA SER A 763 90.44 54.35 -9.61
C SER A 763 89.98 55.81 -9.56
N GLY A 764 89.01 56.16 -8.71
CA GLY A 764 88.56 57.53 -8.50
C GLY A 764 87.57 57.67 -7.34
N LEU A 765 87.52 58.86 -6.74
CA LEU A 765 86.63 59.17 -5.62
C LEU A 765 86.10 60.61 -5.75
N LYS A 766 84.96 60.75 -6.44
CA LYS A 766 84.41 62.04 -6.87
C LYS A 766 83.36 62.54 -5.86
N LYS A 767 83.69 63.58 -5.10
CA LYS A 767 82.80 64.17 -4.09
C LYS A 767 81.81 65.13 -4.77
N VAL A 768 80.51 64.88 -4.59
CA VAL A 768 79.40 65.68 -5.16
C VAL A 768 78.48 66.12 -4.02
N GLY A 769 77.62 67.12 -4.24
CA GLY A 769 76.62 67.55 -3.26
C GLY A 769 75.62 66.45 -2.88
N PRO A 770 74.85 66.63 -1.78
CA PRO A 770 73.94 65.61 -1.29
C PRO A 770 72.86 65.27 -2.33
N ALA A 771 72.77 63.98 -2.68
CA ALA A 771 71.75 63.44 -3.56
C ALA A 771 70.87 62.47 -2.77
N GLN A 772 69.58 62.81 -2.63
CA GLN A 772 68.59 61.96 -1.97
C GLN A 772 67.99 60.99 -2.99
N MET A 773 68.15 59.69 -2.77
CA MET A 773 67.57 58.64 -3.61
C MET A 773 66.21 58.23 -3.07
N ASP A 774 65.19 59.04 -3.36
CA ASP A 774 63.79 58.68 -3.07
C ASP A 774 63.33 57.55 -4.00
N LEU A 775 63.50 56.31 -3.53
CA LEU A 775 62.88 55.13 -4.13
C LEU A 775 61.37 55.16 -3.87
N GLY A 776 60.65 55.93 -4.69
CA GLY A 776 59.19 56.03 -4.71
C GLY A 776 58.52 54.73 -5.15
N GLY A 777 58.49 53.74 -4.25
CA GLY A 777 57.70 52.51 -4.40
C GLY A 777 56.21 52.78 -4.26
N ALA A 778 55.40 52.06 -5.04
CA ALA A 778 53.96 52.32 -5.17
C ALA A 778 53.21 52.30 -3.83
N ALA A 779 52.34 53.30 -3.64
CA ALA A 779 51.46 53.42 -2.47
C ALA A 779 50.32 52.38 -2.53
N PHE A 780 50.57 51.18 -2.03
CA PHE A 780 49.52 50.22 -1.71
C PHE A 780 49.08 50.40 -0.25
N ALA A 781 47.92 51.05 -0.07
CA ALA A 781 47.20 51.02 1.19
C ALA A 781 46.18 49.86 1.16
N PRO A 782 46.45 48.70 1.79
CA PRO A 782 45.38 47.84 2.24
C PRO A 782 44.65 48.57 3.37
N VAL A 783 43.56 49.24 3.01
CA VAL A 783 42.61 49.77 3.98
C VAL A 783 41.99 48.58 4.71
N PHE A 784 42.50 48.29 5.91
CA PHE A 784 41.63 47.79 6.95
C PHE A 784 40.62 48.90 7.23
N VAL A 785 39.34 48.69 6.93
CA VAL A 785 38.30 49.60 7.43
C VAL A 785 38.22 49.37 8.94
N PRO A 786 38.51 50.38 9.78
CA PRO A 786 38.27 50.26 11.19
C PRO A 786 36.77 50.47 11.43
N TYR A 787 36.12 49.56 12.17
CA TYR A 787 34.93 49.97 12.92
C TYR A 787 35.35 50.90 14.05
N THR A 788 35.59 52.17 13.73
CA THR A 788 35.60 53.25 14.73
C THR A 788 34.17 53.43 15.23
N THR A 789 33.76 52.58 16.17
CA THR A 789 32.47 52.66 16.86
C THR A 789 32.64 52.96 18.34
N GLY A 790 31.84 53.90 18.84
CA GLY A 790 31.61 54.14 20.27
C GLY A 790 30.53 53.24 20.89
N CYS A 791 29.90 52.36 20.11
CA CYS A 791 28.88 51.45 20.62
C CYS A 791 29.50 50.33 21.46
N GLU A 792 29.28 50.35 22.77
CA GLU A 792 29.89 49.41 23.72
C GLU A 792 29.63 47.94 23.39
N VAL A 793 28.47 47.60 22.82
CA VAL A 793 28.10 46.22 22.44
C VAL A 793 29.14 45.58 21.49
N TRP A 794 29.79 46.36 20.63
CA TRP A 794 30.88 45.88 19.76
C TRP A 794 32.22 45.68 20.48
N ARG A 795 32.37 46.20 21.70
CA ARG A 795 33.60 46.23 22.50
C ARG A 795 33.54 45.35 23.76
N THR A 796 32.36 45.10 24.33
CA THR A 796 32.21 44.52 25.68
C THR A 796 31.52 43.16 25.73
N ASN A 797 30.92 42.66 24.64
CA ASN A 797 30.40 41.30 24.60
C ASN A 797 31.52 40.29 24.24
N PRO A 798 31.93 39.39 25.16
CA PRO A 798 33.02 38.44 24.93
C PRO A 798 32.69 37.36 23.89
N ASP A 799 31.40 37.06 23.66
CA ASP A 799 30.96 36.08 22.65
C ASP A 799 31.31 36.52 21.21
N PHE A 800 31.74 37.77 21.04
CA PHE A 800 31.95 38.39 19.74
C PHE A 800 33.36 38.97 19.51
N VAL A 801 34.29 38.91 20.47
CA VAL A 801 35.72 39.24 20.27
C VAL A 801 36.57 38.39 21.22
N GLN A 802 37.53 37.61 20.70
CA GLN A 802 38.42 36.81 21.56
C GLN A 802 39.34 37.69 22.42
N PRO A 803 39.57 37.33 23.70
CA PRO A 803 40.39 38.12 24.61
C PRO A 803 41.89 38.00 24.30
N PRO A 804 42.69 39.08 24.50
CA PRO A 804 44.13 39.04 24.32
C PRO A 804 44.83 38.27 25.46
N ALA A 805 45.95 37.61 25.13
CA ALA A 805 46.77 36.92 26.12
C ALA A 805 47.38 37.90 27.14
N ARG A 806 47.22 37.61 28.44
CA ARG A 806 47.81 38.39 29.54
C ARG A 806 49.28 37.97 29.76
N ALA A 807 50.15 38.95 30.02
CA ALA A 807 51.56 38.71 30.29
C ALA A 807 51.81 38.07 31.67
N LEU A 808 52.97 37.43 31.81
CA LEU A 808 53.47 36.80 33.04
C LEU A 808 54.21 37.82 33.91
N ASP A 809 53.95 37.78 35.22
CA ASP A 809 54.84 38.31 36.25
C ASP A 809 55.84 37.22 36.73
N ALA A 810 56.92 37.64 37.38
CA ALA A 810 58.08 36.80 37.73
C ALA A 810 58.33 36.77 39.27
N PRO A 811 59.30 36.00 39.82
CA PRO A 811 58.94 34.90 40.72
C PRO A 811 59.49 35.00 42.15
N GLN A 812 58.86 34.30 43.12
CA GLN A 812 59.56 33.81 44.32
C GLN A 812 58.85 32.69 45.10
N TRP A 813 59.67 31.67 45.43
CA TRP A 813 59.74 30.78 46.61
C TRP A 813 58.51 30.16 47.33
N GLU A 814 58.72 28.87 47.70
CA GLU A 814 58.27 28.15 48.91
C GLU A 814 56.74 27.94 49.15
N SER A 815 56.23 26.77 49.58
CA SER A 815 56.85 25.56 50.16
C SER A 815 55.96 24.29 50.04
N LEU A 816 56.59 23.11 50.27
CA LEU A 816 56.05 21.88 50.89
C LEU A 816 54.59 21.41 50.59
N GLY A 817 54.43 20.26 49.91
CA GLY A 817 53.11 19.65 49.62
C GLY A 817 53.14 18.19 49.16
N ASN A 818 53.78 17.29 49.93
CA ASN A 818 53.79 15.83 49.74
C ASN A 818 52.34 15.25 49.87
N THR A 819 51.88 14.15 49.26
CA THR A 819 52.49 12.87 48.82
C THR A 819 51.66 12.15 47.72
N GLY A 820 52.26 11.19 46.98
CA GLY A 820 51.57 10.06 46.31
C GLY A 820 51.24 10.30 44.83
N ALA A 821 51.83 9.66 43.81
CA ALA A 821 52.24 8.26 43.57
C ALA A 821 51.06 7.28 43.33
N VAL A 822 51.04 6.44 42.29
CA VAL A 822 51.94 6.28 41.13
C VAL A 822 51.15 5.64 39.95
N ALA A 823 51.62 5.75 38.71
CA ALA A 823 50.99 5.15 37.51
C ALA A 823 51.25 3.62 37.42
N PRO A 824 50.55 2.84 36.56
CA PRO A 824 50.83 2.87 35.12
C PRO A 824 49.63 2.60 34.17
N ALA A 825 49.87 2.82 32.87
CA ALA A 825 49.16 2.15 31.76
C ALA A 825 50.09 1.05 31.17
N PRO A 826 49.59 0.14 30.32
CA PRO A 826 49.75 0.29 28.84
C PRO A 826 48.42 -0.02 28.07
N ASP A 827 48.15 0.42 26.84
CA ASP A 827 48.76 0.07 25.52
C ASP A 827 48.69 -1.45 25.20
N ALA A 828 48.43 -1.91 23.95
CA ALA A 828 48.07 -1.24 22.69
C ALA A 828 47.63 -2.27 21.61
N GLY A 829 46.99 -1.80 20.52
CA GLY A 829 47.19 -2.30 19.15
C GLY A 829 45.98 -3.04 18.56
N ALA A 830 45.08 -2.47 17.76
CA ALA A 830 45.20 -1.63 16.55
C ALA A 830 45.66 -2.38 15.28
N ASN A 831 44.93 -2.13 14.18
CA ASN A 831 45.09 -2.56 12.77
C ASN A 831 44.42 -3.89 12.34
N ALA A 832 43.28 -3.74 11.65
CA ALA A 832 43.03 -4.13 10.23
C ALA A 832 43.92 -5.24 9.61
N PRO A 833 43.32 -6.19 8.84
CA PRO A 833 42.86 -5.83 7.49
C PRO A 833 41.59 -6.55 6.96
N SER A 834 41.07 -6.07 5.83
CA SER A 834 40.32 -6.88 4.84
C SER A 834 41.31 -7.46 3.81
N PRO A 835 41.00 -8.55 3.06
CA PRO A 835 40.32 -8.38 1.76
C PRO A 835 39.54 -9.61 1.20
N PHE A 836 38.93 -9.42 0.01
CA PHE A 836 38.40 -10.43 -0.94
C PHE A 836 37.24 -11.35 -0.47
N GLY A 837 36.32 -11.83 -1.32
CA GLY A 837 36.27 -11.86 -2.80
C GLY A 837 36.81 -13.20 -3.34
N ASP A 838 36.32 -13.80 -4.43
CA ASP A 838 35.23 -13.53 -5.37
C ASP A 838 35.01 -14.84 -6.18
N PHE A 839 34.11 -14.87 -7.19
CA PHE A 839 34.01 -15.92 -8.24
C PHE A 839 33.63 -17.36 -7.78
N PHE A 840 33.27 -18.33 -8.64
CA PHE A 840 32.95 -18.40 -10.09
C PHE A 840 31.51 -18.98 -10.23
N SER A 841 30.77 -18.98 -11.34
CA SER A 841 31.02 -18.99 -12.80
C SER A 841 29.69 -18.58 -13.51
N ARG A 842 29.49 -18.33 -14.81
CA ARG A 842 30.24 -18.17 -16.10
C ARG A 842 29.14 -17.88 -17.18
N GLN A 843 29.33 -17.42 -18.41
CA GLN A 843 30.31 -16.63 -19.21
C GLN A 843 29.52 -16.23 -20.52
N SER A 844 29.99 -15.58 -21.60
CA SER A 844 31.29 -15.06 -22.05
C SER A 844 31.11 -14.14 -23.29
N SER A 845 31.73 -12.94 -23.25
CA SER A 845 32.38 -12.26 -24.40
C SER A 845 31.50 -11.72 -25.57
N SER A 846 31.92 -10.70 -26.34
CA SER A 846 33.30 -10.28 -26.60
C SER A 846 33.52 -8.79 -26.96
N ALA A 847 34.79 -8.35 -26.80
CA ALA A 847 35.51 -7.30 -27.51
C ALA A 847 34.98 -5.84 -27.61
N LEU A 848 35.79 -4.91 -27.06
CA LEU A 848 35.84 -3.50 -27.50
C LEU A 848 36.64 -3.37 -28.82
N PRO A 849 36.25 -2.43 -29.69
CA PRO A 849 37.21 -1.46 -30.23
C PRO A 849 37.03 -0.04 -29.65
N PRO A 850 38.03 0.85 -29.73
CA PRO A 850 37.97 2.18 -29.14
C PRO A 850 37.28 3.21 -30.07
N GLY A 851 36.50 4.13 -29.50
CA GLY A 851 36.04 5.34 -30.22
C GLY A 851 34.56 5.73 -30.06
N ALA A 852 34.08 5.95 -28.84
CA ALA A 852 32.79 6.59 -28.60
C ALA A 852 32.81 7.38 -27.27
N SER A 853 32.93 8.70 -27.33
CA SER A 853 32.87 9.58 -26.15
C SER A 853 31.43 10.02 -25.88
N ALA A 854 30.82 9.50 -24.82
CA ALA A 854 29.56 10.02 -24.31
C ALA A 854 29.79 11.33 -23.55
N PHE A 855 29.22 12.43 -24.04
CA PHE A 855 29.17 13.70 -23.31
C PHE A 855 28.11 13.64 -22.19
N SER A 856 28.41 14.27 -21.05
CA SER A 856 27.41 14.67 -20.05
C SER A 856 27.38 16.21 -19.99
N PRO A 857 26.21 16.88 -19.88
CA PRO A 857 26.10 18.30 -20.25
C PRO A 857 26.26 19.30 -19.09
N PHE A 858 26.97 18.98 -17.99
CA PHE A 858 26.92 19.79 -16.76
C PHE A 858 28.24 20.20 -16.07
N ASP A 859 29.42 19.82 -16.57
CA ASP A 859 30.72 20.11 -15.93
C ASP A 859 31.67 21.02 -16.75
N GLY A 860 31.10 22.02 -17.44
CA GLY A 860 31.87 23.02 -18.20
C GLY A 860 32.81 23.88 -17.35
N LYS A 861 34.13 23.70 -17.52
CA LYS A 861 35.21 24.51 -16.93
C LYS A 861 36.38 24.63 -17.92
N PRO A 862 37.20 25.70 -17.88
CA PRO A 862 36.84 27.11 -17.71
C PRO A 862 37.44 27.97 -18.86
N SER A 863 37.16 29.29 -18.89
CA SER A 863 37.90 30.25 -19.72
C SER A 863 38.18 31.55 -18.96
N ASN A 864 39.15 32.33 -19.43
CA ASN A 864 39.79 33.43 -18.69
C ASN A 864 39.42 34.82 -19.24
N VAL A 865 39.80 35.86 -18.47
CA VAL A 865 39.83 37.31 -18.77
C VAL A 865 38.48 38.01 -19.09
N ASP A 866 38.28 39.29 -18.75
CA ASP A 866 39.24 40.29 -18.26
C ASP A 866 38.72 41.25 -17.15
N ALA A 867 39.65 42.08 -16.68
CA ALA A 867 39.65 42.99 -15.52
C ALA A 867 38.58 44.10 -15.46
N GLY A 868 38.50 44.76 -14.29
CA GLY A 868 37.88 46.09 -14.18
C GLY A 868 37.61 46.61 -12.76
N ILE A 869 37.16 45.75 -11.82
CA ILE A 869 36.66 46.18 -10.50
C ILE A 869 37.19 45.24 -9.39
N PRO A 870 37.66 45.74 -8.23
CA PRO A 870 38.12 44.89 -7.13
C PRO A 870 36.96 44.14 -6.44
N LYS A 871 36.65 42.91 -6.89
CA LYS A 871 35.85 41.97 -6.07
C LYS A 871 36.76 41.34 -5.02
N GLY A 872 36.67 41.81 -3.76
CA GLY A 872 37.33 41.16 -2.64
C GLY A 872 36.75 39.76 -2.42
N LYS A 873 37.52 38.71 -2.74
CA LYS A 873 37.09 37.31 -2.58
C LYS A 873 37.00 36.94 -1.10
N VAL A 874 35.82 37.17 -0.52
CA VAL A 874 35.33 36.41 0.62
C VAL A 874 34.50 35.28 0.06
N THR A 875 34.96 34.04 0.22
CA THR A 875 34.07 32.88 0.13
C THR A 875 33.34 32.82 1.47
N LEU A 876 32.04 33.08 1.50
CA LEU A 876 31.23 32.80 2.67
C LEU A 876 31.00 31.29 2.72
N ASN A 877 31.26 30.66 3.86
CA ASN A 877 31.06 29.22 4.03
C ASN A 877 29.58 28.86 3.81
N SER A 878 29.30 27.61 3.43
CA SER A 878 27.92 27.13 3.37
C SER A 878 27.31 27.22 4.77
N PRO A 879 26.04 27.61 4.94
CA PRO A 879 25.48 27.81 6.29
C PRO A 879 25.36 26.51 7.12
N GLY A 880 25.58 25.34 6.53
CA GLY A 880 25.74 24.06 7.24
C GLY A 880 27.15 23.82 7.82
N ASP A 881 28.15 24.63 7.46
CA ASP A 881 29.53 24.54 7.98
C ASP A 881 29.70 25.10 9.40
N GLN A 882 28.66 25.74 9.96
CA GLN A 882 28.60 26.14 11.36
C GLN A 882 27.32 25.62 12.00
N GLN A 883 27.43 25.06 13.20
CA GLN A 883 26.29 24.64 14.02
C GLN A 883 25.57 25.84 14.65
N GLN A 884 25.06 26.77 13.84
CA GLN A 884 24.05 27.71 14.34
C GLN A 884 22.78 26.93 14.65
N THR A 885 22.37 26.92 15.92
CA THR A 885 21.12 26.32 16.37
C THR A 885 19.96 26.86 15.54
N TYR A 886 19.05 25.99 15.08
CA TYR A 886 17.87 26.43 14.32
C TYR A 886 16.92 27.22 15.24
N VAL A 887 17.13 28.52 15.33
CA VAL A 887 16.25 29.47 15.98
C VAL A 887 15.15 29.83 14.99
N ALA A 888 13.90 29.57 15.34
CA ALA A 888 12.76 30.04 14.53
C ALA A 888 12.84 31.58 14.42
N PRO A 889 12.78 32.16 13.21
CA PRO A 889 13.02 33.58 13.03
C PRO A 889 11.93 34.42 13.73
N ASP A 890 12.32 35.10 14.82
CA ASP A 890 11.48 36.00 15.62
C ASP A 890 11.72 37.46 15.18
N PRO A 891 10.91 38.03 14.25
CA PRO A 891 11.25 39.27 13.57
C PRO A 891 10.82 40.49 14.40
N ILE A 892 11.76 41.38 14.69
CA ILE A 892 11.49 42.56 15.54
C ILE A 892 10.84 43.67 14.71
N LYS A 893 9.64 44.14 15.12
CA LYS A 893 9.06 45.38 14.58
C LYS A 893 9.86 46.59 15.07
N LEU A 894 10.37 47.39 14.13
CA LEU A 894 11.31 48.46 14.40
C LEU A 894 10.64 49.76 14.84
N VAL A 895 11.31 50.48 15.73
CA VAL A 895 10.97 51.87 16.13
C VAL A 895 12.08 52.84 15.71
N ASN A 896 11.82 54.14 15.83
CA ASN A 896 12.75 55.21 15.45
C ASN A 896 14.15 55.02 16.08
N ALA A 897 15.18 55.05 15.23
CA ALA A 897 16.55 54.70 15.60
C ALA A 897 17.35 55.92 16.06
N VAL A 898 18.23 55.72 17.04
CA VAL A 898 19.39 56.61 17.25
C VAL A 898 20.49 56.22 16.26
N PRO A 899 21.27 57.13 15.66
CA PRO A 899 22.37 56.76 14.75
C PRO A 899 23.43 55.83 15.39
N CYS A 900 24.08 55.01 14.56
CA CYS A 900 25.24 54.17 14.93
C CYS A 900 26.40 54.41 13.95
N ASP A 901 27.62 54.32 14.46
CA ASP A 901 28.86 54.78 13.84
C ASP A 901 29.79 53.64 13.34
N TRP A 902 29.38 52.38 13.53
CA TRP A 902 30.12 51.18 13.10
C TRP A 902 30.44 51.15 11.60
N LYS A 903 31.56 50.53 11.22
CA LYS A 903 32.06 50.46 9.82
C LYS A 903 32.74 49.14 9.48
N MET A 904 32.52 48.62 8.29
CA MET A 904 33.16 47.41 7.77
C MET A 904 33.66 47.66 6.33
N SER A 905 34.56 46.84 5.81
CA SER A 905 34.87 46.85 4.38
C SER A 905 33.65 46.43 3.54
N ASP A 906 33.56 46.96 2.32
CA ASP A 906 32.65 46.41 1.31
C ASP A 906 32.93 44.91 1.10
N LEU A 907 31.86 44.15 0.90
CA LEU A 907 31.88 42.70 0.79
C LEU A 907 31.16 42.28 -0.49
N LYS A 908 31.67 41.27 -1.20
CA LYS A 908 31.04 40.77 -2.43
C LYS A 908 31.41 39.31 -2.71
N ALA A 909 30.45 38.42 -2.58
CA ALA A 909 30.56 36.97 -2.75
C ALA A 909 29.45 36.45 -3.66
N ASP A 910 29.71 35.39 -4.43
CA ASP A 910 28.63 34.54 -4.94
C ASP A 910 28.37 33.44 -3.88
N VAL A 911 27.11 33.19 -3.55
CA VAL A 911 26.64 32.33 -2.46
C VAL A 911 25.75 31.22 -3.02
N THR A 912 26.01 29.99 -2.58
CA THR A 912 25.17 28.81 -2.82
C THR A 912 24.46 28.43 -1.53
N GLN A 913 23.16 28.13 -1.59
CA GLN A 913 22.36 27.66 -0.44
C GLN A 913 21.40 26.56 -0.89
N HIS A 914 21.22 25.53 -0.05
CA HIS A 914 20.25 24.47 -0.29
C HIS A 914 18.85 24.96 0.10
N VAL A 915 17.86 24.80 -0.78
CA VAL A 915 16.47 25.17 -0.49
C VAL A 915 15.94 24.25 0.60
N GLU A 916 15.47 24.81 1.73
CA GLU A 916 14.96 24.08 2.91
C GLU A 916 13.55 23.51 2.64
N SER A 917 13.41 22.71 1.58
CA SER A 917 12.19 22.01 1.15
C SER A 917 12.55 20.58 0.73
N ILE A 918 11.63 19.64 0.95
CA ILE A 918 11.80 18.22 0.60
C ILE A 918 10.53 17.69 -0.07
N SER A 919 10.61 16.55 -0.76
CA SER A 919 9.44 15.99 -1.46
C SER A 919 8.47 15.28 -0.53
N TYR A 920 7.17 15.44 -0.80
CA TYR A 920 6.05 14.87 -0.05
C TYR A 920 4.96 14.33 -0.99
N TRP A 921 3.96 13.65 -0.45
CA TRP A 921 2.78 13.18 -1.17
C TRP A 921 1.80 14.35 -1.37
N GLY A 922 1.67 14.80 -2.63
CA GLY A 922 1.01 16.05 -3.00
C GLY A 922 -0.48 16.06 -2.69
N VAL A 923 -1.01 17.24 -2.35
CA VAL A 923 -2.40 17.45 -1.94
C VAL A 923 -3.00 18.64 -2.65
N LEU A 924 -4.33 18.70 -2.64
CA LEU A 924 -5.09 19.88 -3.01
C LEU A 924 -5.36 20.76 -1.77
N ASN A 925 -5.75 22.02 -1.98
CA ASN A 925 -6.06 23.01 -0.94
C ASN A 925 -7.01 22.47 0.15
N ASN A 926 -8.00 21.66 -0.24
CA ASN A 926 -8.95 20.96 0.63
C ASN A 926 -8.39 19.73 1.38
N ARG A 927 -7.07 19.52 1.35
CA ARG A 927 -6.31 18.40 1.95
C ARG A 927 -6.60 17.01 1.38
N THR A 928 -7.32 16.92 0.26
CA THR A 928 -7.45 15.65 -0.49
C THR A 928 -6.19 15.36 -1.32
N PRO A 929 -5.88 14.09 -1.64
CA PRO A 929 -4.76 13.72 -2.51
C PRO A 929 -4.80 14.44 -3.88
N TRP A 930 -3.68 15.02 -4.30
CA TRP A 930 -3.53 15.53 -5.66
C TRP A 930 -3.17 14.38 -6.59
N MET A 931 -4.12 13.97 -7.42
CA MET A 931 -4.00 12.82 -8.31
C MET A 931 -3.86 13.25 -9.77
N ASN A 932 -3.39 12.33 -10.62
CA ASN A 932 -3.52 12.39 -12.07
C ASN A 932 -4.99 12.40 -12.56
N ASP A 933 -5.20 12.75 -13.82
CA ASP A 933 -6.53 12.94 -14.43
C ASP A 933 -7.45 11.69 -14.32
N ASP A 934 -6.87 10.49 -14.38
CA ASP A 934 -7.54 9.19 -14.22
C ASP A 934 -7.62 8.71 -12.75
N LYS A 935 -7.05 9.47 -11.82
CA LYS A 935 -7.09 9.28 -10.36
C LYS A 935 -6.45 7.97 -9.84
N THR A 936 -5.48 7.44 -10.57
CA THR A 936 -4.74 6.19 -10.23
C THR A 936 -3.44 6.43 -9.46
N VAL A 937 -2.80 7.59 -9.61
CA VAL A 937 -1.48 7.93 -9.04
C VAL A 937 -1.54 9.29 -8.35
N GLN A 938 -1.13 9.33 -7.08
CA GLN A 938 -0.92 10.58 -6.35
C GLN A 938 0.40 11.22 -6.79
N TYR A 939 0.36 12.49 -7.20
CA TYR A 939 1.55 13.24 -7.55
C TYR A 939 2.42 13.51 -6.32
N ARG A 940 3.73 13.63 -6.52
CA ARG A 940 4.67 14.10 -5.50
C ARG A 940 4.74 15.63 -5.56
N GLY A 941 4.57 16.27 -4.40
CA GLY A 941 4.81 17.70 -4.22
C GLY A 941 6.20 17.96 -3.63
N GLY A 942 6.67 19.20 -3.73
CA GLY A 942 7.94 19.65 -3.17
C GLY A 942 9.18 19.00 -3.80
N GLY A 943 10.33 19.60 -3.51
CA GLY A 943 11.63 19.17 -4.00
C GLY A 943 12.76 19.93 -3.32
N SER A 944 13.99 19.50 -3.55
CA SER A 944 15.17 20.22 -3.07
C SER A 944 16.14 20.49 -4.22
N ARG A 945 16.83 21.63 -4.15
CA ARG A 945 17.87 22.06 -5.10
C ARG A 945 18.77 23.07 -4.40
N ASP A 946 19.90 23.38 -5.04
CA ASP A 946 20.71 24.52 -4.63
C ASP A 946 20.29 25.80 -5.37
N SER A 947 20.15 26.88 -4.62
CA SER A 947 19.95 28.24 -5.12
C SER A 947 21.27 29.02 -5.10
N ASN A 948 21.40 30.01 -5.99
CA ASN A 948 22.66 30.74 -6.21
C ASN A 948 22.40 32.24 -6.41
N TYR A 949 23.03 33.09 -5.61
CA TYR A 949 22.91 34.56 -5.71
C TYR A 949 24.19 35.28 -5.26
N GLU A 950 24.40 36.50 -5.73
CA GLU A 950 25.53 37.35 -5.33
C GLU A 950 25.15 38.11 -4.06
N PHE A 951 25.79 37.80 -2.94
CA PHE A 951 25.69 38.55 -1.70
C PHE A 951 26.72 39.68 -1.71
N ALA A 952 26.27 40.94 -1.61
CA ALA A 952 27.15 42.08 -1.42
C ALA A 952 26.69 42.96 -0.26
N TYR A 953 27.63 43.62 0.45
CA TYR A 953 27.33 44.68 1.42
C TYR A 953 28.11 45.95 1.03
N SER A 954 27.39 47.07 1.02
CA SER A 954 27.93 48.44 0.87
C SER A 954 28.06 49.09 2.24
N GLU A 955 29.29 49.49 2.57
CA GLU A 955 29.64 50.30 3.74
C GLU A 955 29.09 51.72 3.64
N GLN A 956 29.10 52.29 2.43
CA GLN A 956 28.60 53.63 2.14
C GLN A 956 27.09 53.75 2.40
N ASP A 957 26.31 52.74 2.00
CA ASP A 957 24.84 52.79 2.04
C ASP A 957 24.23 52.08 3.27
N LYS A 958 25.06 51.34 4.00
CA LYS A 958 24.69 50.36 5.06
C LYS A 958 23.64 49.36 4.55
N GLU A 959 23.95 48.75 3.41
CA GLU A 959 22.99 48.00 2.62
C GLU A 959 23.58 46.71 2.07
N ILE A 960 22.94 45.58 2.41
CA ILE A 960 23.13 44.30 1.75
C ILE A 960 22.30 44.30 0.46
N THR A 961 22.92 43.94 -0.65
CA THR A 961 22.26 43.64 -1.92
C THR A 961 22.49 42.16 -2.26
N CYS A 962 21.42 41.39 -2.32
CA CYS A 962 21.41 40.02 -2.84
C CYS A 962 20.96 40.06 -4.31
N THR A 963 21.79 39.61 -5.26
CA THR A 963 21.51 39.71 -6.71
C THR A 963 21.47 38.36 -7.40
N VAL A 964 20.35 38.00 -8.03
CA VAL A 964 20.26 36.81 -8.89
C VAL A 964 20.59 37.21 -10.34
N ARG A 965 21.54 36.51 -10.96
CA ARG A 965 21.95 36.69 -12.35
C ARG A 965 21.35 35.58 -13.19
N ALA A 966 20.40 35.87 -14.07
CA ALA A 966 19.69 34.85 -14.85
C ALA A 966 19.83 35.06 -16.36
N MET A 967 20.17 34.00 -17.08
CA MET A 967 20.27 33.98 -18.53
C MET A 967 18.96 33.47 -19.14
N MET A 968 18.19 34.36 -19.76
CA MET A 968 16.90 34.04 -20.39
C MET A 968 17.12 33.61 -21.84
N ILE A 969 16.79 32.37 -22.17
CA ILE A 969 17.04 31.76 -23.48
C ILE A 969 15.71 31.66 -24.24
N PRO A 970 15.50 32.39 -25.35
CA PRO A 970 14.24 32.34 -26.10
C PRO A 970 13.98 30.95 -26.68
N MET A 971 12.81 30.38 -26.35
CA MET A 971 12.34 29.06 -26.76
C MET A 971 10.95 29.16 -27.42
N ASP A 972 10.66 28.28 -28.38
CA ASP A 972 9.32 28.04 -28.91
C ASP A 972 8.86 26.61 -28.58
N LEU A 973 7.56 26.40 -28.63
CA LEU A 973 6.91 25.09 -28.54
C LEU A 973 5.77 25.07 -29.56
N PHE A 974 5.85 24.21 -30.56
CA PHE A 974 4.95 24.23 -31.72
C PHE A 974 4.51 22.84 -32.17
N PRO A 975 3.33 22.70 -32.81
CA PRO A 975 2.89 21.43 -33.37
C PRO A 975 3.79 21.00 -34.55
N VAL A 976 3.96 19.69 -34.72
CA VAL A 976 4.74 19.10 -35.81
C VAL A 976 3.99 17.95 -36.49
N ASP A 977 4.29 17.75 -37.76
CA ASP A 977 3.81 16.60 -38.54
C ASP A 977 4.43 15.27 -38.05
N LEU A 978 4.00 14.16 -38.66
CA LEU A 978 4.53 12.82 -38.38
C LEU A 978 6.03 12.64 -38.72
N LYS A 979 6.69 13.65 -39.31
CA LYS A 979 8.13 13.68 -39.61
C LYS A 979 8.91 14.62 -38.68
N GLY A 980 8.24 15.30 -37.73
CA GLY A 980 8.85 16.25 -36.80
C GLY A 980 9.11 17.64 -37.38
N VAL A 981 8.50 17.97 -38.53
CA VAL A 981 8.57 19.30 -39.17
C VAL A 981 7.42 20.16 -38.65
N ARG A 982 7.66 21.47 -38.41
CA ARG A 982 6.61 22.40 -37.92
C ARG A 982 5.39 22.36 -38.83
N ASP A 983 4.22 22.15 -38.24
CA ASP A 983 2.96 22.23 -38.96
C ASP A 983 2.71 23.71 -39.32
N THR A 984 2.64 23.99 -40.63
CA THR A 984 2.43 25.33 -41.20
C THR A 984 0.98 25.57 -41.64
N SER A 985 0.06 24.66 -41.32
CA SER A 985 -1.39 24.85 -41.57
C SER A 985 -2.05 25.82 -40.58
N VAL A 986 -1.39 26.12 -39.46
CA VAL A 986 -1.85 27.02 -38.39
C VAL A 986 -1.16 28.39 -38.52
N SER A 987 -1.85 29.49 -38.18
CA SER A 987 -1.25 30.83 -38.26
C SER A 987 -0.12 31.03 -37.25
N ALA A 988 0.85 31.91 -37.53
CA ALA A 988 2.07 32.03 -36.72
C ALA A 988 1.82 32.38 -35.24
N ASP A 989 0.78 33.17 -34.94
CA ASP A 989 0.39 33.54 -33.56
C ASP A 989 -0.40 32.42 -32.83
N GLU A 990 -0.99 31.47 -33.57
CA GLU A 990 -1.70 30.29 -33.07
C GLU A 990 -0.80 29.04 -33.04
N ALA A 991 0.30 29.05 -33.80
CA ALA A 991 1.26 27.95 -33.95
C ALA A 991 2.30 27.86 -32.81
N THR A 992 2.21 28.69 -31.77
CA THR A 992 2.94 28.51 -30.51
C THR A 992 1.99 28.03 -29.42
N ILE A 993 2.28 26.86 -28.88
CA ILE A 993 1.56 26.22 -27.80
C ILE A 993 2.11 26.76 -26.47
N PRO A 994 1.25 27.25 -25.55
CA PRO A 994 1.70 27.65 -24.21
C PRO A 994 2.41 26.51 -23.50
N TYR A 995 3.59 26.79 -22.95
CA TYR A 995 4.33 25.79 -22.18
C TYR A 995 3.59 25.46 -20.87
N GLU A 996 3.66 24.19 -20.46
CA GLU A 996 2.91 23.60 -19.34
C GLU A 996 3.82 22.55 -18.70
N TYR A 997 4.23 22.77 -17.44
CA TYR A 997 5.30 21.98 -16.79
C TYR A 997 5.01 20.48 -16.77
N SER A 998 3.76 20.08 -16.48
CA SER A 998 3.31 18.68 -16.45
C SER A 998 3.55 17.92 -17.77
N ALA A 999 3.34 18.59 -18.91
CA ALA A 999 3.53 18.00 -20.24
C ALA A 999 4.96 18.16 -20.77
N HIS A 1000 5.57 19.33 -20.55
CA HIS A 1000 6.72 19.81 -21.32
C HIS A 1000 8.04 19.92 -20.54
N SER A 1001 8.06 19.72 -19.22
CA SER A 1001 9.27 19.77 -18.37
C SER A 1001 10.40 18.86 -18.86
N MET A 1002 10.07 17.61 -19.24
CA MET A 1002 11.04 16.63 -19.74
C MET A 1002 11.52 16.89 -21.18
N MET A 1003 11.09 17.97 -21.86
CA MET A 1003 11.51 18.26 -23.22
C MET A 1003 12.79 19.13 -23.27
N THR A 1004 13.71 18.74 -24.14
CA THR A 1004 14.94 19.47 -24.46
C THR A 1004 14.83 20.17 -25.83
N PRO A 1005 15.67 21.18 -26.13
CA PRO A 1005 15.72 21.80 -27.45
C PRO A 1005 15.99 20.75 -28.54
N GLY A 1006 15.18 20.77 -29.60
CA GLY A 1006 15.17 19.78 -30.67
C GLY A 1006 14.22 18.59 -30.46
N MET A 1007 13.74 18.34 -29.23
CA MET A 1007 12.93 17.15 -28.91
C MET A 1007 11.48 17.28 -29.41
N VAL A 1008 10.96 16.21 -30.00
CA VAL A 1008 9.54 16.00 -30.33
C VAL A 1008 8.90 15.07 -29.31
N LYS A 1009 7.69 15.41 -28.83
CA LYS A 1009 6.88 14.60 -27.91
C LYS A 1009 5.40 14.89 -28.16
N GLN A 1010 4.54 13.87 -28.21
CA GLN A 1010 3.07 14.03 -28.33
C GLN A 1010 2.60 14.97 -29.47
N GLY A 1011 3.31 15.01 -30.60
CA GLY A 1011 2.99 15.89 -31.74
C GLY A 1011 3.44 17.34 -31.59
N VAL A 1012 4.20 17.69 -30.55
CA VAL A 1012 4.80 19.02 -30.36
C VAL A 1012 6.32 18.96 -30.30
N LYS A 1013 7.00 20.01 -30.75
CA LYS A 1013 8.46 20.16 -30.70
C LYS A 1013 8.87 21.41 -29.93
N MET A 1014 9.89 21.26 -29.09
CA MET A 1014 10.56 22.38 -28.42
C MET A 1014 11.83 22.77 -29.18
N ASP A 1015 12.04 24.05 -29.47
CA ASP A 1015 13.24 24.51 -30.19
C ASP A 1015 13.60 25.98 -29.83
N TYR A 1016 14.79 26.44 -30.20
CA TYR A 1016 15.24 27.80 -29.91
C TYR A 1016 14.57 28.86 -30.80
N ARG A 1017 14.41 30.07 -30.27
CA ARG A 1017 14.04 31.29 -31.03
C ARG A 1017 15.24 32.20 -31.25
N ASP A 1018 15.22 32.93 -32.35
CA ASP A 1018 16.22 33.95 -32.69
C ASP A 1018 16.05 35.29 -31.94
N ALA A 1019 14.88 35.54 -31.33
CA ALA A 1019 14.61 36.74 -30.54
C ALA A 1019 13.46 36.53 -29.54
N VAL A 1020 13.34 37.44 -28.56
CA VAL A 1020 12.13 37.66 -27.77
C VAL A 1020 11.08 38.47 -28.55
N GLY A 1021 9.82 38.44 -28.13
CA GLY A 1021 8.75 39.19 -28.77
C GLY A 1021 8.85 40.71 -28.56
N PRO A 1022 8.32 41.53 -29.49
CA PRO A 1022 8.51 42.99 -29.52
C PRO A 1022 7.80 43.77 -28.41
N LYS A 1023 7.17 43.08 -27.44
CA LYS A 1023 6.53 43.67 -26.25
C LYS A 1023 7.22 43.27 -24.93
N PHE A 1024 8.28 42.47 -24.99
CA PHE A 1024 8.98 41.96 -23.81
C PHE A 1024 10.14 42.90 -23.40
N ASP A 1025 9.87 43.80 -22.44
CA ASP A 1025 10.89 44.68 -21.85
C ASP A 1025 11.49 44.06 -20.58
N VAL A 1026 12.73 43.59 -20.69
CA VAL A 1026 13.53 43.01 -19.60
C VAL A 1026 13.77 44.01 -18.46
N LYS A 1027 13.91 45.31 -18.76
CA LYS A 1027 14.13 46.35 -17.75
C LYS A 1027 12.84 46.66 -16.97
N ALA A 1028 11.69 46.63 -17.65
CA ALA A 1028 10.39 46.71 -16.99
C ALA A 1028 10.12 45.49 -16.11
N LEU A 1029 10.50 44.29 -16.55
CA LEU A 1029 10.43 43.04 -15.77
C LEU A 1029 11.28 43.11 -14.49
N ILE A 1030 12.55 43.51 -14.59
CA ILE A 1030 13.44 43.76 -13.44
C ILE A 1030 12.77 44.74 -12.45
N GLY A 1031 12.23 45.84 -12.97
CA GLY A 1031 11.56 46.85 -12.14
C GLY A 1031 10.32 46.35 -11.39
N ARG A 1032 9.54 45.42 -11.97
CA ARG A 1032 8.39 44.79 -11.30
C ARG A 1032 8.84 43.86 -10.18
N ILE A 1033 9.78 42.95 -10.48
CA ILE A 1033 10.31 41.97 -9.52
C ILE A 1033 10.90 42.68 -8.29
N GLU A 1034 11.78 43.65 -8.51
CA GLU A 1034 12.41 44.39 -7.41
C GLU A 1034 11.40 45.24 -6.62
N ALA A 1035 10.34 45.75 -7.25
CA ALA A 1035 9.28 46.50 -6.56
C ALA A 1035 8.34 45.62 -5.71
N VAL A 1036 8.30 44.31 -5.94
CA VAL A 1036 7.54 43.34 -5.11
C VAL A 1036 8.41 42.81 -3.97
N LEU A 1037 9.64 42.36 -4.28
CA LEU A 1037 10.52 41.72 -3.30
C LEU A 1037 10.98 42.67 -2.19
N ASN A 1038 11.06 43.98 -2.44
CA ASN A 1038 11.68 44.94 -1.50
C ASN A 1038 10.69 45.72 -0.60
N GLN A 1039 9.41 45.38 -0.57
CA GLN A 1039 8.38 46.24 0.05
C GLN A 1039 8.45 46.37 1.57
N GLY A 1040 8.80 45.31 2.30
CA GLY A 1040 8.74 45.29 3.78
C GLY A 1040 9.86 46.04 4.52
N GLY A 1041 10.63 46.90 3.84
CA GLY A 1041 11.61 47.81 4.47
C GLY A 1041 12.72 47.11 5.25
N TYR A 1042 13.05 45.87 4.89
CA TYR A 1042 13.75 44.92 5.75
C TYR A 1042 15.16 45.34 6.15
N LYS A 1043 15.51 45.06 7.42
CA LYS A 1043 16.82 45.37 7.99
C LYS A 1043 17.30 44.23 8.89
N LEU A 1044 18.61 43.99 8.92
CA LEU A 1044 19.24 43.22 9.98
C LEU A 1044 19.63 44.14 11.14
N ILE A 1045 19.51 43.64 12.37
CA ILE A 1045 19.86 44.32 13.62
C ILE A 1045 20.91 43.47 14.35
N LEU A 1046 21.96 44.08 14.91
CA LEU A 1046 22.93 43.35 15.74
C LEU A 1046 22.24 42.75 16.98
N ASP A 1047 22.42 41.45 17.22
CA ASP A 1047 21.83 40.76 18.37
C ASP A 1047 22.58 41.07 19.68
N GLY A 1048 21.94 40.82 20.82
CA GLY A 1048 22.47 41.16 22.15
C GLY A 1048 22.61 42.67 22.41
N CYS A 1049 22.13 43.54 21.51
CA CYS A 1049 22.18 44.98 21.73
C CYS A 1049 21.21 45.41 22.83
N SER A 1050 21.72 46.04 23.90
CA SER A 1050 20.95 46.56 25.04
C SER A 1050 19.86 47.58 24.69
N LYS A 1051 19.85 48.10 23.45
CA LYS A 1051 18.81 49.03 22.93
C LYS A 1051 17.70 48.32 22.14
N GLY A 1052 17.80 47.00 21.92
CA GLY A 1052 16.76 46.19 21.25
C GLY A 1052 16.24 46.80 19.95
N ALA A 1053 14.91 46.93 19.83
CA ALA A 1053 14.22 47.52 18.68
C ALA A 1053 14.60 49.00 18.39
N ALA A 1054 15.24 49.71 19.33
CA ALA A 1054 15.76 51.07 19.16
C ALA A 1054 17.26 51.11 18.78
N CYS A 1055 17.90 49.95 18.57
CA CYS A 1055 19.30 49.86 18.12
C CYS A 1055 19.52 50.61 16.80
N GLY A 1056 20.61 51.38 16.72
CA GLY A 1056 21.02 52.14 15.55
C GLY A 1056 21.84 51.37 14.52
N CYS A 1057 22.48 50.28 14.93
CA CYS A 1057 23.39 49.51 14.10
C CYS A 1057 22.57 48.53 13.25
N ARG A 1058 21.85 49.09 12.28
CA ARG A 1058 20.98 48.38 11.33
C ARG A 1058 21.63 48.34 9.95
N VAL A 1059 21.36 47.28 9.21
CA VAL A 1059 21.79 47.12 7.81
C VAL A 1059 20.58 46.81 6.96
N LYS A 1060 20.30 47.64 5.94
CA LYS A 1060 19.18 47.41 5.00
C LYS A 1060 19.45 46.14 4.19
N VAL A 1061 18.40 45.45 3.77
CA VAL A 1061 18.50 44.34 2.80
C VAL A 1061 17.69 44.69 1.56
N LYS A 1062 18.29 44.49 0.38
CA LYS A 1062 17.59 44.52 -0.91
C LYS A 1062 17.87 43.27 -1.75
N PHE A 1063 16.85 42.85 -2.47
CA PHE A 1063 16.90 41.79 -3.48
C PHE A 1063 16.88 42.42 -4.88
N LYS A 1064 17.73 41.91 -5.79
CA LYS A 1064 17.91 42.44 -7.17
C LYS A 1064 18.03 41.35 -8.22
N VAL A 1065 17.74 41.69 -9.47
CA VAL A 1065 17.86 40.77 -10.61
C VAL A 1065 18.63 41.37 -11.80
N ASP A 1066 19.64 40.65 -12.27
CA ASP A 1066 20.35 40.91 -13.53
C ASP A 1066 19.89 39.85 -14.56
N LEU A 1067 18.82 40.18 -15.27
CA LEU A 1067 18.21 39.34 -16.31
C LEU A 1067 18.80 39.71 -17.68
N ARG A 1068 19.33 38.74 -18.44
CA ARG A 1068 19.88 38.99 -19.78
C ARG A 1068 19.46 37.93 -20.80
N VAL A 1069 19.12 38.35 -22.00
CA VAL A 1069 18.64 37.47 -23.07
C VAL A 1069 19.81 36.84 -23.85
N SER A 1070 19.79 35.52 -23.97
CA SER A 1070 20.78 34.69 -24.69
C SER A 1070 20.10 33.96 -25.85
N VAL A 1071 20.29 34.46 -27.07
CA VAL A 1071 19.76 33.81 -28.28
C VAL A 1071 20.43 32.44 -28.47
N LYS A 1072 19.63 31.40 -28.70
CA LYS A 1072 20.09 30.00 -28.90
C LYS A 1072 21.00 29.45 -27.78
N GLY A 1073 20.94 30.03 -26.57
CA GLY A 1073 21.80 29.65 -25.44
C GLY A 1073 23.27 30.08 -25.57
N ALA A 1074 23.58 31.00 -26.49
CA ALA A 1074 24.94 31.50 -26.68
C ALA A 1074 25.46 32.26 -25.44
N PRO A 1075 26.71 32.04 -25.00
CA PRO A 1075 27.25 32.68 -23.79
C PRO A 1075 27.39 34.20 -23.98
N ILE A 1076 26.94 34.95 -22.99
CA ILE A 1076 26.99 36.42 -23.00
C ILE A 1076 28.32 36.89 -22.39
N ALA A 1077 29.12 37.64 -23.16
CA ALA A 1077 30.42 38.14 -22.71
C ALA A 1077 30.31 38.97 -21.40
N GLY A 1078 31.18 38.69 -20.43
CA GLY A 1078 31.19 39.36 -19.14
C GLY A 1078 30.02 39.04 -18.21
N PHE A 1079 29.16 38.07 -18.54
CA PHE A 1079 28.02 37.66 -17.72
C PHE A 1079 28.15 36.19 -17.29
N ASN A 1080 28.25 35.96 -15.97
CA ASN A 1080 28.28 34.64 -15.38
C ASN A 1080 26.93 34.37 -14.67
N PRO A 1081 25.96 33.71 -15.32
CA PRO A 1081 24.64 33.47 -14.73
C PRO A 1081 24.69 32.47 -13.59
N HIS A 1082 23.84 32.67 -12.59
CA HIS A 1082 23.54 31.69 -11.53
C HIS A 1082 22.53 30.63 -12.00
N VAL A 1083 21.66 30.99 -12.94
CA VAL A 1083 20.63 30.12 -13.51
C VAL A 1083 20.38 30.47 -14.98
N SER A 1084 20.02 29.47 -15.78
CA SER A 1084 19.55 29.67 -17.16
C SER A 1084 18.07 29.29 -17.26
N LEU A 1085 17.25 30.18 -17.82
CA LEU A 1085 15.80 30.07 -17.89
C LEU A 1085 15.34 29.94 -19.34
N LYS A 1086 14.47 28.98 -19.65
CA LYS A 1086 13.78 28.91 -20.94
C LYS A 1086 12.73 30.02 -20.98
N LEU A 1087 12.69 30.84 -22.04
CA LEU A 1087 11.75 31.95 -22.20
C LEU A 1087 10.80 31.70 -23.38
N PHE A 1088 9.58 31.27 -23.08
CA PHE A 1088 8.53 30.98 -24.06
C PHE A 1088 7.62 32.19 -24.30
N PRO A 1089 6.98 32.34 -25.48
CA PRO A 1089 6.01 33.42 -25.71
C PRO A 1089 4.82 33.42 -24.74
N GLN A 1090 4.40 32.23 -24.28
CA GLN A 1090 3.28 32.03 -23.35
C GLN A 1090 3.57 30.82 -22.45
N VAL A 1091 3.21 30.91 -21.16
CA VAL A 1091 3.25 29.79 -20.20
C VAL A 1091 1.94 29.71 -19.42
N LEU A 1092 1.43 28.50 -19.13
CA LEU A 1092 0.19 28.28 -18.34
C LEU A 1092 0.38 28.33 -16.82
N ARG A 1093 1.64 28.35 -16.38
CA ARG A 1093 2.14 28.76 -15.08
C ARG A 1093 3.62 29.10 -15.30
N ALA A 1094 4.17 30.05 -14.57
CA ALA A 1094 5.61 30.20 -14.51
C ALA A 1094 6.23 29.01 -13.76
N ASP A 1095 7.48 28.66 -14.06
CA ASP A 1095 8.26 27.74 -13.22
C ASP A 1095 9.71 28.19 -13.09
N THR A 1096 10.41 27.72 -12.06
CA THR A 1096 11.80 28.10 -11.74
C THR A 1096 12.89 27.54 -12.69
N GLY A 1097 12.50 27.16 -13.92
CA GLY A 1097 13.37 26.94 -15.07
C GLY A 1097 12.76 27.42 -16.41
N SER A 1098 11.47 27.77 -16.46
CA SER A 1098 10.73 28.16 -17.67
C SER A 1098 9.79 29.34 -17.41
N TRP A 1099 10.09 30.49 -18.00
CA TRP A 1099 9.34 31.75 -17.86
C TRP A 1099 8.60 32.11 -19.15
N GLY A 1100 7.58 32.97 -19.02
CA GLY A 1100 6.79 33.48 -20.14
C GLY A 1100 7.11 34.93 -20.48
N GLU A 1101 7.00 35.29 -21.76
CA GLU A 1101 6.81 36.69 -22.16
C GLU A 1101 5.41 37.20 -21.79
N LYS A 1102 4.47 36.28 -21.56
CA LYS A 1102 3.14 36.50 -20.96
C LYS A 1102 2.76 35.32 -20.08
N TYR A 1103 2.16 35.60 -18.93
CA TYR A 1103 1.64 34.57 -18.03
C TYR A 1103 0.16 34.32 -18.29
N LYS A 1104 -0.18 33.05 -18.51
CA LYS A 1104 -1.56 32.57 -18.67
C LYS A 1104 -1.93 31.65 -17.52
N TYR A 1105 -3.22 31.40 -17.33
CA TYR A 1105 -3.75 30.32 -16.50
C TYR A 1105 -4.98 29.66 -17.15
N LYS A 1106 -5.30 28.44 -16.70
CA LYS A 1106 -6.24 27.50 -17.33
C LYS A 1106 -7.45 27.29 -16.42
N GLN A 1107 -8.54 28.05 -16.61
CA GLN A 1107 -9.74 27.97 -15.80
C GLN A 1107 -10.94 27.51 -16.64
N ASN A 1108 -11.62 26.43 -16.23
CA ASN A 1108 -12.78 25.86 -16.94
C ASN A 1108 -12.55 25.67 -18.46
N ARG A 1109 -11.37 25.14 -18.83
CA ARG A 1109 -10.85 25.00 -20.21
C ARG A 1109 -10.66 26.30 -21.01
N LYS A 1110 -10.87 27.48 -20.42
CA LYS A 1110 -10.46 28.77 -20.99
C LYS A 1110 -9.04 29.15 -20.52
N ILE A 1111 -8.31 29.84 -21.38
CA ILE A 1111 -6.99 30.39 -21.08
C ILE A 1111 -7.16 31.90 -20.83
N LEU A 1112 -6.69 32.38 -19.69
CA LEU A 1112 -6.84 33.75 -19.19
C LEU A 1112 -5.47 34.34 -18.81
N ASP A 1113 -5.31 35.66 -18.83
CA ASP A 1113 -4.04 36.35 -18.50
C ASP A 1113 -3.88 36.60 -16.99
N TYR A 1114 -2.66 36.46 -16.48
CA TYR A 1114 -2.31 36.65 -15.07
C TYR A 1114 -1.92 38.12 -14.75
N PRO A 1115 -2.13 38.62 -13.51
CA PRO A 1115 -1.43 39.83 -13.05
C PRO A 1115 0.09 39.57 -12.91
N ASP A 1116 0.87 40.08 -13.87
CA ASP A 1116 2.28 39.67 -14.09
C ASP A 1116 3.20 39.76 -12.85
N ALA A 1117 3.20 40.91 -12.16
CA ALA A 1117 4.27 41.28 -11.22
C ALA A 1117 4.46 40.32 -10.03
N ASN A 1118 3.37 39.75 -9.51
CA ASN A 1118 3.42 38.93 -8.30
C ASN A 1118 4.01 37.54 -8.57
N VAL A 1119 3.67 36.93 -9.72
CA VAL A 1119 4.21 35.63 -10.14
C VAL A 1119 5.68 35.74 -10.54
N GLU A 1120 6.06 36.81 -11.23
CA GLU A 1120 7.47 37.11 -11.58
C GLU A 1120 8.36 37.19 -10.32
N ALA A 1121 7.84 37.79 -9.24
CA ALA A 1121 8.54 37.89 -7.97
C ALA A 1121 8.54 36.57 -7.16
N HIS A 1122 7.44 35.80 -7.22
CA HIS A 1122 7.31 34.49 -6.60
C HIS A 1122 8.39 33.51 -7.10
N GLU A 1123 8.44 33.29 -8.43
CA GLU A 1123 9.44 32.41 -9.04
C GLU A 1123 10.88 32.91 -8.80
N CYS A 1124 11.07 34.22 -8.71
CA CYS A 1124 12.37 34.81 -8.39
C CYS A 1124 12.79 34.55 -6.93
N GLY A 1125 11.84 34.52 -5.99
CA GLY A 1125 12.08 34.26 -4.57
C GLY A 1125 12.80 32.94 -4.34
N HIS A 1126 12.45 31.89 -5.09
CA HIS A 1126 13.09 30.58 -5.03
C HIS A 1126 14.59 30.55 -5.42
N TYR A 1127 15.14 31.62 -6.00
CA TYR A 1127 16.59 31.75 -6.21
C TYR A 1127 17.32 32.45 -5.05
N PHE A 1128 16.57 33.05 -4.12
CA PHE A 1128 17.04 33.55 -2.82
C PHE A 1128 16.80 32.54 -1.67
N ASN A 1129 16.65 31.25 -2.03
CA ASN A 1129 16.40 30.13 -1.12
C ASN A 1129 15.00 30.09 -0.47
N PHE A 1130 14.04 30.88 -0.97
CA PHE A 1130 12.72 31.02 -0.34
C PHE A 1130 11.82 29.77 -0.57
N PRO A 1131 11.27 29.16 0.50
CA PRO A 1131 10.28 28.10 0.39
C PRO A 1131 8.87 28.65 0.14
N ASP A 1132 7.98 27.78 -0.34
CA ASP A 1132 6.55 28.05 -0.46
C ASP A 1132 5.83 27.96 0.88
N GLU A 1133 4.75 28.74 0.99
CA GLU A 1133 3.74 28.70 2.04
C GLU A 1133 2.36 28.39 1.46
N TYR A 1134 2.33 27.50 0.49
CA TYR A 1134 1.15 26.77 0.05
C TYR A 1134 1.56 25.33 -0.28
N TYR A 1135 0.62 24.40 -0.15
CA TYR A 1135 0.83 22.99 -0.46
C TYR A 1135 -0.01 22.50 -1.66
N ASP A 1136 -0.94 23.34 -2.14
CA ASP A 1136 -1.84 23.01 -3.25
C ASP A 1136 -1.05 22.70 -4.52
N GLN A 1137 -1.35 21.55 -5.14
CA GLN A 1137 -0.71 21.12 -6.37
C GLN A 1137 0.83 21.05 -6.27
N GLY A 1138 1.34 20.77 -5.06
CA GLY A 1138 2.71 20.32 -4.83
C GLY A 1138 3.79 21.40 -4.68
N GLY A 1139 3.46 22.58 -4.12
CA GLY A 1139 4.43 23.64 -3.81
C GLY A 1139 5.63 23.21 -2.98
N TRP A 1140 6.72 23.99 -3.03
CA TRP A 1140 8.02 23.77 -2.37
C TRP A 1140 7.99 24.12 -0.87
N LEU A 1141 7.09 23.46 -0.15
CA LEU A 1141 6.82 23.66 1.27
C LEU A 1141 8.07 23.47 2.13
N HIS A 1142 8.27 24.36 3.12
CA HIS A 1142 9.44 24.32 4.01
C HIS A 1142 9.51 23.00 4.81
N GLU A 1143 10.70 22.41 4.92
CA GLU A 1143 10.90 21.03 5.40
C GLU A 1143 10.38 20.78 6.84
N SER A 1144 10.31 21.81 7.69
CA SER A 1144 9.73 21.69 9.03
C SER A 1144 8.27 21.24 9.05
N TYR A 1145 7.54 21.44 7.95
CA TYR A 1145 6.16 21.00 7.79
C TYR A 1145 6.01 19.60 7.18
N ILE A 1146 7.12 18.92 6.86
CA ILE A 1146 7.11 17.64 6.16
C ILE A 1146 7.70 16.54 7.05
N LYS A 1147 6.85 15.60 7.42
CA LYS A 1147 7.17 14.49 8.33
C LYS A 1147 6.83 13.17 7.64
N ASN A 1148 7.85 12.33 7.42
CA ASN A 1148 7.72 11.05 6.72
C ASN A 1148 7.01 11.17 5.35
N GLU A 1149 7.47 12.12 4.53
CA GLU A 1149 6.89 12.45 3.21
C GLU A 1149 5.43 12.96 3.24
N LYS A 1150 4.89 13.34 4.40
CA LYS A 1150 3.52 13.88 4.54
C LYS A 1150 3.56 15.25 5.20
N ILE A 1151 2.58 16.09 4.89
CA ILE A 1151 2.45 17.40 5.52
C ILE A 1151 1.91 17.21 6.95
N ASP A 1152 2.59 17.79 7.93
CA ASP A 1152 2.09 17.88 9.30
C ASP A 1152 1.09 19.04 9.38
N PHE A 1153 -0.14 18.80 8.93
CA PHE A 1153 -1.21 19.79 8.95
C PHE A 1153 -1.50 20.34 10.35
N SER A 1154 -1.18 19.61 11.43
CA SER A 1154 -1.33 20.12 12.79
C SER A 1154 -0.35 21.25 13.09
N LEU A 1155 0.89 21.14 12.58
CA LEU A 1155 1.86 22.23 12.64
C LEU A 1155 1.50 23.36 11.67
N VAL A 1156 0.99 23.05 10.46
CA VAL A 1156 0.48 24.07 9.52
C VAL A 1156 -0.57 24.96 10.19
N ASP A 1157 -1.60 24.34 10.77
CA ASP A 1157 -2.70 25.04 11.43
C ASP A 1157 -2.24 25.81 12.67
N ALA A 1158 -1.35 25.22 13.49
CA ALA A 1158 -0.77 25.87 14.66
C ALA A 1158 0.21 27.02 14.36
N LYS A 1159 0.52 27.28 13.08
CA LYS A 1159 1.42 28.36 12.61
C LYS A 1159 0.78 29.30 11.59
N ALA A 1160 -0.46 29.06 11.18
CA ALA A 1160 -1.21 29.96 10.31
C ALA A 1160 -1.26 31.38 10.90
N GLY A 1161 -0.93 32.39 10.08
CA GLY A 1161 -0.91 33.80 10.51
C GLY A 1161 0.26 34.22 11.40
N ALA A 1162 1.14 33.31 11.82
CA ALA A 1162 2.30 33.63 12.66
C ALA A 1162 3.44 34.32 11.87
N MET A 1163 4.30 35.09 12.56
CA MET A 1163 5.47 35.76 11.96
C MET A 1163 6.70 34.85 11.82
N VAL A 1164 6.47 33.59 11.44
CA VAL A 1164 7.47 32.57 11.08
C VAL A 1164 7.05 31.91 9.76
N TRP A 1165 7.89 31.05 9.18
CA TRP A 1165 7.49 30.16 8.08
C TRP A 1165 6.09 29.58 8.31
N GLN A 1166 5.16 29.75 7.37
CA GLN A 1166 3.80 29.21 7.47
C GLN A 1166 3.62 27.99 6.57
N GLY A 1167 2.77 27.05 7.00
CA GLY A 1167 2.46 25.88 6.17
C GLY A 1167 1.43 26.15 5.07
N HIS A 1168 0.61 27.18 5.25
CA HIS A 1168 -0.36 27.71 4.30
C HIS A 1168 -0.69 29.15 4.70
N SER A 1169 -0.42 30.15 3.85
CA SER A 1169 -0.71 31.56 4.14
C SER A 1169 -1.86 32.12 3.28
N GLN A 1170 -3.08 32.02 3.83
CA GLN A 1170 -4.32 32.47 3.20
C GLN A 1170 -4.44 33.99 3.08
N THR A 1171 -5.16 34.45 2.05
CA THR A 1171 -5.61 35.84 1.92
C THR A 1171 -6.91 36.08 2.70
N ASP A 1172 -6.80 36.52 3.96
CA ASP A 1172 -7.95 37.09 4.68
C ASP A 1172 -8.36 38.46 4.07
N ALA A 1173 -9.60 38.89 4.29
CA ALA A 1173 -10.40 39.70 3.37
C ALA A 1173 -9.99 41.18 3.16
N THR A 1174 -8.80 41.60 3.60
CA THR A 1174 -8.22 42.93 3.31
C THR A 1174 -6.91 42.79 2.54
N TYR A 1175 -6.96 42.99 1.22
CA TYR A 1175 -5.95 42.65 0.20
C TYR A 1175 -4.58 43.38 0.25
N VAL A 1176 -4.15 43.89 1.40
CA VAL A 1176 -2.88 44.60 1.59
C VAL A 1176 -1.98 43.82 2.56
N GLY A 1177 -0.85 43.30 2.05
CA GLY A 1177 0.13 42.57 2.84
C GLY A 1177 0.04 41.04 2.79
N ALA A 1178 -0.57 40.46 1.75
CA ALA A 1178 -0.50 39.00 1.50
C ALA A 1178 0.95 38.53 1.24
N ASN A 1179 1.30 37.29 1.61
CA ASN A 1179 2.63 36.76 1.32
C ASN A 1179 2.74 36.35 -0.17
N VAL A 1180 3.76 36.86 -0.87
CA VAL A 1180 4.06 36.52 -2.27
C VAL A 1180 4.40 35.04 -2.45
N MET A 1181 4.93 34.38 -1.42
CA MET A 1181 5.25 32.93 -1.47
C MET A 1181 4.07 32.03 -1.05
N GLY A 1182 2.88 32.60 -0.83
CA GLY A 1182 1.62 31.88 -0.62
C GLY A 1182 0.55 32.37 -1.60
N ASP A 1183 -0.71 32.43 -1.17
CA ASP A 1183 -1.83 32.88 -2.01
C ASP A 1183 -1.68 34.33 -2.53
N GLY A 1184 -0.77 35.13 -1.96
CA GLY A 1184 -0.45 36.48 -2.43
C GLY A 1184 0.22 36.55 -3.81
N ALA A 1185 0.79 35.46 -4.32
CA ALA A 1185 1.20 35.36 -5.74
C ALA A 1185 0.02 35.64 -6.70
N ASN A 1186 -1.20 35.28 -6.25
CA ASN A 1186 -2.43 35.31 -7.03
C ASN A 1186 -3.22 36.61 -6.84
N ALA A 1187 -2.73 37.55 -6.03
CA ALA A 1187 -3.41 38.80 -5.72
C ALA A 1187 -3.46 39.76 -6.93
N ALA A 1188 -4.64 40.36 -7.17
CA ALA A 1188 -4.81 41.34 -8.24
C ALA A 1188 -4.19 42.71 -7.89
N LEU A 1189 -3.59 43.37 -8.88
CA LEU A 1189 -2.97 44.69 -8.73
C LEU A 1189 -4.03 45.77 -8.43
N GLN A 1190 -4.06 46.30 -7.21
CA GLN A 1190 -5.01 47.35 -6.83
C GLN A 1190 -4.56 48.72 -7.34
N GLY A 1191 -5.33 49.31 -8.26
CA GLY A 1191 -5.02 50.64 -8.83
C GLY A 1191 -3.67 50.70 -9.56
N GLY A 1192 -3.20 49.57 -10.11
CA GLY A 1192 -1.88 49.46 -10.74
C GLY A 1192 -0.71 49.37 -9.75
N ARG A 1193 -0.97 49.23 -8.44
CA ARG A 1193 0.04 48.98 -7.42
C ARG A 1193 0.02 47.52 -6.97
N VAL A 1194 1.21 46.99 -6.67
CA VAL A 1194 1.41 45.70 -6.01
C VAL A 1194 0.99 45.83 -4.55
N THR A 1195 0.26 44.84 -4.02
CA THR A 1195 -0.18 44.81 -2.61
C THR A 1195 0.26 43.56 -1.84
N ALA A 1196 0.99 42.64 -2.48
CA ALA A 1196 1.62 41.49 -1.85
C ALA A 1196 3.11 41.77 -1.60
N ALA A 1197 3.65 41.24 -0.50
CA ALA A 1197 5.06 41.39 -0.13
C ALA A 1197 5.62 40.10 0.50
N ILE A 1198 6.91 39.82 0.33
CA ILE A 1198 7.56 38.75 1.10
C ILE A 1198 7.62 39.14 2.59
N LYS A 1199 7.47 38.16 3.47
CA LYS A 1199 7.45 38.38 4.93
C LYS A 1199 8.86 38.57 5.50
N PRO A 1200 9.04 39.24 6.65
CA PRO A 1200 10.36 39.53 7.19
C PRO A 1200 11.25 38.30 7.43
N TYR A 1201 10.68 37.17 7.86
CA TYR A 1201 11.44 35.95 8.17
C TYR A 1201 12.15 35.32 6.96
N TYR A 1202 11.79 35.67 5.71
CA TYR A 1202 12.56 35.31 4.52
C TYR A 1202 14.00 35.84 4.54
N LEU A 1203 14.28 36.88 5.34
CA LEU A 1203 15.65 37.33 5.59
C LEU A 1203 16.50 36.33 6.37
N GLU A 1204 15.97 35.23 6.92
CA GLU A 1204 16.77 34.25 7.66
C GLU A 1204 17.99 33.76 6.87
N TYR A 1205 17.83 33.51 5.56
CA TYR A 1205 18.92 33.10 4.68
C TYR A 1205 20.00 34.18 4.53
N VAL A 1206 19.61 35.45 4.47
CA VAL A 1206 20.49 36.63 4.40
C VAL A 1206 21.14 36.91 5.77
N ARG A 1207 20.39 36.71 6.86
CA ARG A 1207 20.82 36.86 8.26
C ARG A 1207 21.92 35.87 8.60
N ARG A 1208 21.78 34.59 8.21
CA ARG A 1208 22.83 33.57 8.34
C ARG A 1208 24.11 34.01 7.61
N GLN A 1209 23.99 34.40 6.34
CA GLN A 1209 25.15 34.85 5.53
C GLN A 1209 25.84 36.09 6.09
N PHE A 1210 25.10 37.10 6.55
CA PHE A 1210 25.70 38.29 7.15
C PHE A 1210 26.29 38.02 8.54
N SER A 1211 25.71 37.09 9.30
CA SER A 1211 26.26 36.65 10.59
C SER A 1211 27.60 35.93 10.40
N LEU A 1212 27.69 35.05 9.38
CA LEU A 1212 28.94 34.42 8.94
C LEU A 1212 29.97 35.49 8.51
N ALA A 1213 29.56 36.43 7.66
CA ALA A 1213 30.44 37.47 7.12
C ALA A 1213 31.03 38.43 8.16
N THR A 1214 30.27 38.73 9.22
CA THR A 1214 30.66 39.68 10.28
C THR A 1214 31.23 39.00 11.52
N ASN A 1215 31.08 37.67 11.64
CA ASN A 1215 31.28 36.89 12.86
C ASN A 1215 30.57 37.50 14.09
N LYS A 1216 29.30 37.89 13.90
CA LYS A 1216 28.36 38.38 14.92
C LYS A 1216 27.00 37.74 14.68
N LEU A 1217 26.17 37.55 15.71
CA LEU A 1217 24.77 37.21 15.50
C LEU A 1217 23.97 38.47 15.13
N TRP A 1218 23.16 38.36 14.09
CA TRP A 1218 22.15 39.37 13.71
C TRP A 1218 20.75 38.77 13.84
N ARG A 1219 19.77 39.64 14.12
CA ARG A 1219 18.33 39.36 14.11
C ARG A 1219 17.66 40.04 12.92
N VAL A 1220 16.53 39.48 12.48
CA VAL A 1220 15.65 40.07 11.47
C VAL A 1220 14.84 41.22 12.09
N GLY A 1221 14.75 42.34 11.38
CA GLY A 1221 13.89 43.47 11.71
C GLY A 1221 13.14 44.01 10.48
N TYR A 1222 11.98 44.62 10.72
CA TYR A 1222 11.14 45.22 9.69
C TYR A 1222 10.52 46.53 10.17
N ASP A 1223 10.30 47.46 9.25
CA ASP A 1223 9.61 48.73 9.53
C ASP A 1223 8.09 48.53 9.63
N SER A 1224 7.39 49.55 10.13
CA SER A 1224 6.01 49.46 10.63
C SER A 1224 4.91 49.50 9.60
#